data_AF-A0A345P1S1-F1
#
_entry.id   AF-A0A345P1S1-F1
#
_cell.length_a   1.000
_cell.length_b   1.000
_cell.length_c   1.000
_cell.angle_alpha   90.00
_cell.angle_beta   90.00
_cell.angle_gamma   90.00
#
_symmetry.space_group_name_H-M   'P 1'
#
loop_
_entity.id
_entity.type
_entity.pdbx_description
1 polymer ?
#
loop_
_entity_poly.entity_id
_entity_poly.type
_entity_poly.pdbx_seq_one_letter_code
_entity_poly.pdbx_strand_id
1 'polypeptide(L)'
;MWPLDAKAEKVDQKFADIGNEYWAKNEVTQLVEEGIINGYQDLHFRPGISIKRGQAANLLTVALQLPEAPYQPIFKDVSPQSSSLRGAMSTYQEGIFKGKPDGTFGTGDELTREQMASVLVNAFKLKDTGEAVHFTDDNKISESHKLGVKILMQHGITTGKEDGSFAPKLPVNRGSFAVFLHRAMIQSGMLEEMETIDFNKPQVMGKFDPIRFEQNFVNVPLTENNQTFLRSNHFLTLSAQRVKQYAHATDRIYVYGVSDMKSTRITVTKRELPNGDYFVFAELRNPQRLPIRVDLVQVEENIESMRLESYSKYPIKKDIDETFGFDIATSPVGVLETATTEGLGQQMIAKSYRSRDLEMSYSNGAKSYTRELQEEKDTYSNMKMGTNRIAVYELNSRGYDVVDQWYLASAEKLFSTDERMDSWIRESVAYYKKRNKWYTANGPYNKMATTIEPMPASGRGYGRNLLLVKEDRVMLLYNQTKERFYEDILHNSFTNLTIFRGNKSYWETEVTSTYLKHLYNFTAPFVDTRFNEQIALFLYNGGNAFGHKDYNEGLKNYANLLVQQHRTGNVTALSKTAYYIPDYFPAKQRVRTHTSMNHLLGGMNILLLAYQEFKDPVYLENASAIEKAIRTEENKWIRSDGDIWYKRAPDGQFIGRDYVHLTLEDLILSYEMWSKVDQSKAKVFERMIRSKAGYLNRTKQGYTTKIKEGLERINMSNLLPAGKEHTDAL
;
A
#
# COMPACT_ATOMS: atom_id res chain seq x y z
N MET A 1 -36.37 46.99 -15.03
CA MET A 1 -35.96 47.12 -13.62
C MET A 1 -36.38 45.83 -12.94
N TRP A 2 -35.52 44.82 -12.94
CA TRP A 2 -35.77 43.56 -12.23
C TRP A 2 -35.32 43.74 -10.79
N PRO A 3 -36.20 43.57 -9.79
CA PRO A 3 -35.76 43.53 -8.42
C PRO A 3 -35.43 42.08 -8.03
N LEU A 4 -34.55 42.00 -7.03
CA LEU A 4 -34.36 40.91 -6.08
C LEU A 4 -33.23 39.93 -6.42
N ASP A 5 -32.09 40.22 -5.80
CA ASP A 5 -31.18 39.24 -5.24
C ASP A 5 -31.97 38.21 -4.41
N ALA A 6 -32.56 37.21 -5.06
CA ALA A 6 -32.97 35.99 -4.39
C ALA A 6 -31.68 35.32 -3.91
N LYS A 7 -31.49 35.27 -2.59
CA LYS A 7 -30.31 34.62 -2.01
C LYS A 7 -30.48 33.12 -2.23
N ALA A 8 -29.74 32.60 -3.20
CA ALA A 8 -29.68 31.17 -3.46
C ALA A 8 -29.46 30.37 -2.17
N GLU A 9 -30.25 29.32 -1.99
CA GLU A 9 -30.11 28.43 -0.84
C GLU A 9 -28.79 27.67 -0.96
N LYS A 10 -27.98 27.72 0.11
CA LYS A 10 -26.72 26.99 0.15
C LYS A 10 -26.93 25.57 0.62
N VAL A 11 -26.63 24.62 -0.26
CA VAL A 11 -26.68 23.19 0.05
C VAL A 11 -25.33 22.53 -0.18
N ASP A 12 -25.14 21.38 0.45
CA ASP A 12 -23.92 20.61 0.26
C ASP A 12 -23.88 19.94 -1.12
N GLN A 13 -22.73 20.07 -1.79
CA GLN A 13 -22.52 19.40 -3.07
C GLN A 13 -22.58 17.88 -2.88
N LYS A 14 -23.44 17.21 -3.65
CA LYS A 14 -23.61 15.75 -3.60
C LYS A 14 -22.76 15.00 -4.62
N PHE A 15 -22.42 15.63 -5.75
CA PHE A 15 -21.69 14.98 -6.84
C PHE A 15 -20.45 15.77 -7.28
N ALA A 16 -19.34 15.07 -7.49
CA ALA A 16 -18.05 15.67 -7.85
C ALA A 16 -18.07 16.36 -9.23
N ASP A 17 -18.91 15.86 -10.15
CA ASP A 17 -19.03 16.30 -11.53
C ASP A 17 -20.23 17.23 -11.80
N ILE A 18 -20.94 17.66 -10.75
CA ILE A 18 -22.03 18.64 -10.82
C ILE A 18 -21.69 19.82 -9.91
N GLY A 19 -21.12 20.88 -10.50
CA GLY A 19 -20.76 22.12 -9.80
C GLY A 19 -21.77 23.25 -10.02
N ASN A 20 -21.49 24.42 -9.43
CA ASN A 20 -22.39 25.58 -9.52
C ASN A 20 -22.68 26.08 -10.93
N GLU A 21 -21.71 25.95 -11.83
CA GLU A 21 -21.80 26.35 -13.24
C GLU A 21 -22.51 25.30 -14.11
N TYR A 22 -22.90 24.15 -13.55
CA TYR A 22 -23.57 23.12 -14.32
C TYR A 22 -25.02 23.53 -14.63
N TRP A 23 -25.35 23.64 -15.91
CA TRP A 23 -26.61 24.21 -16.42
C TRP A 23 -27.88 23.50 -15.92
N ALA A 24 -27.82 22.21 -15.60
CA ALA A 24 -28.95 21.40 -15.11
C ALA A 24 -28.83 21.06 -13.63
N LYS A 25 -28.09 21.85 -12.85
CA LYS A 25 -27.80 21.58 -11.43
C LYS A 25 -29.08 21.48 -10.61
N ASN A 26 -30.00 22.43 -10.75
CA ASN A 26 -31.18 22.51 -9.90
C ASN A 26 -32.10 21.31 -10.17
N GLU A 27 -32.35 21.01 -11.45
CA GLU A 27 -33.20 19.89 -11.87
C GLU A 27 -32.63 18.55 -11.43
N VAL A 28 -31.31 18.35 -11.59
CA VAL A 28 -30.63 17.13 -11.13
C VAL A 28 -30.70 17.02 -9.61
N THR A 29 -30.47 18.11 -8.88
CA THR A 29 -30.45 18.10 -7.41
C THR A 29 -31.82 17.77 -6.84
N GLN A 30 -32.89 18.40 -7.34
CA GLN A 30 -34.25 18.11 -6.90
C GLN A 30 -34.63 16.66 -7.15
N LEU A 31 -34.38 16.14 -8.35
CA LEU A 31 -34.71 14.75 -8.67
C LEU A 31 -33.92 13.74 -7.81
N VAL A 32 -32.73 14.11 -7.34
CA VAL A 32 -31.94 13.28 -6.42
C VAL A 32 -32.51 13.33 -5.01
N GLU A 33 -32.95 14.51 -4.56
CA GLU A 33 -33.57 14.69 -3.24
C GLU A 33 -34.90 13.95 -3.11
N GLU A 34 -35.67 13.91 -4.18
CA GLU A 34 -36.92 13.16 -4.27
C GLU A 34 -36.70 11.65 -4.50
N GLY A 35 -35.44 11.19 -4.57
CA GLY A 35 -35.09 9.77 -4.76
C GLY A 35 -35.43 9.22 -6.14
N ILE A 36 -35.69 10.09 -7.12
CA ILE A 36 -36.09 9.71 -8.49
C ILE A 36 -34.89 9.25 -9.30
N ILE A 37 -33.76 9.95 -9.16
CA ILE A 37 -32.53 9.65 -9.89
C ILE A 37 -31.33 9.62 -8.93
N ASN A 38 -30.51 8.57 -9.00
CA ASN A 38 -29.34 8.40 -8.13
C ASN A 38 -28.05 8.52 -8.92
N GLY A 39 -26.99 9.07 -8.32
CA GLY A 39 -25.64 9.01 -8.90
C GLY A 39 -25.00 7.62 -8.78
N TYR A 40 -23.72 7.56 -9.11
CA TYR A 40 -22.90 6.37 -9.01
C TYR A 40 -22.16 6.32 -7.68
N GLN A 41 -21.61 5.14 -7.35
CA GLN A 41 -20.95 4.86 -6.07
C GLN A 41 -19.70 5.71 -5.79
N ASP A 42 -19.14 6.33 -6.82
CA ASP A 42 -18.00 7.24 -6.77
C ASP A 42 -18.42 8.71 -6.59
N LEU A 43 -19.67 8.96 -6.19
CA LEU A 43 -20.28 10.29 -6.07
C LEU A 43 -20.21 11.10 -7.38
N HIS A 44 -20.26 10.44 -8.54
CA HIS A 44 -20.46 11.11 -9.82
C HIS A 44 -21.90 10.93 -10.29
N PHE A 45 -22.47 11.92 -10.95
CA PHE A 45 -23.78 11.83 -11.61
C PHE A 45 -23.67 11.34 -13.06
N ARG A 46 -22.54 11.65 -13.71
CA ARG A 46 -22.18 11.37 -15.11
C ARG A 46 -23.22 11.91 -16.10
N PRO A 47 -23.42 13.23 -16.14
CA PRO A 47 -24.48 13.85 -16.95
C PRO A 47 -24.34 13.62 -18.45
N GLY A 48 -23.10 13.41 -18.93
CA GLY A 48 -22.79 13.24 -20.35
C GLY A 48 -23.07 11.84 -20.94
N ILE A 49 -23.37 10.83 -20.12
CA ILE A 49 -23.64 9.46 -20.62
C ILE A 49 -25.04 9.40 -21.25
N SER A 50 -25.16 8.81 -22.43
CA SER A 50 -26.45 8.51 -23.08
C SER A 50 -27.34 7.66 -22.18
N ILE A 51 -28.60 8.06 -21.99
CA ILE A 51 -29.55 7.27 -21.21
C ILE A 51 -30.06 6.08 -22.04
N LYS A 52 -30.01 4.89 -21.45
CA LYS A 52 -30.59 3.69 -22.05
C LYS A 52 -32.10 3.66 -21.82
N ARG A 53 -32.84 3.09 -22.76
CA ARG A 53 -34.30 2.95 -22.70
C ARG A 53 -34.78 2.24 -21.43
N GLY A 54 -34.09 1.18 -21.00
CA GLY A 54 -34.41 0.49 -19.74
C GLY A 54 -34.20 1.35 -18.49
N GLN A 55 -33.16 2.20 -18.49
CA GLN A 55 -32.91 3.14 -17.40
C GLN A 55 -33.99 4.23 -17.36
N ALA A 56 -34.35 4.80 -18.52
CA ALA A 56 -35.45 5.76 -18.61
C ALA A 56 -36.79 5.19 -18.12
N ALA A 57 -37.08 3.92 -18.45
CA ALA A 57 -38.27 3.22 -17.95
C ALA A 57 -38.28 3.07 -16.43
N ASN A 58 -37.15 2.68 -15.83
CA ASN A 58 -37.03 2.61 -14.37
C ASN A 58 -37.23 3.98 -13.71
N LEU A 59 -36.61 5.04 -14.26
CA LEU A 59 -36.76 6.40 -13.72
C LEU A 59 -38.21 6.87 -13.78
N LEU A 60 -38.92 6.61 -14.88
CA LEU A 60 -40.34 6.96 -15.02
C LEU A 60 -41.22 6.16 -14.06
N THR A 61 -40.93 4.88 -13.85
CA THR A 61 -41.65 4.08 -12.84
C THR A 61 -41.51 4.66 -11.44
N VAL A 62 -40.31 5.13 -11.07
CA VAL A 62 -40.08 5.77 -9.76
C VAL A 62 -40.75 7.14 -9.70
N ALA A 63 -40.52 7.99 -10.71
CA ALA A 63 -41.06 9.35 -10.79
C ALA A 63 -42.59 9.40 -10.72
N LEU A 64 -43.26 8.46 -11.41
CA LEU A 64 -44.72 8.39 -11.47
C LEU A 64 -45.34 7.48 -10.42
N GLN A 65 -44.52 6.84 -9.57
CA GLN A 65 -44.93 5.83 -8.59
C GLN A 65 -45.83 4.75 -9.23
N LEU A 66 -45.47 4.27 -10.42
CA LEU A 66 -46.31 3.33 -11.17
C LEU A 66 -46.48 2.02 -10.40
N PRO A 67 -47.67 1.40 -10.47
CA PRO A 67 -47.90 0.10 -9.87
C PRO A 67 -46.94 -0.94 -10.46
N GLU A 68 -46.52 -1.87 -9.62
CA GLU A 68 -45.68 -2.98 -10.07
C GLU A 68 -46.51 -3.88 -10.99
N ALA A 69 -45.99 -4.10 -12.20
CA ALA A 69 -46.60 -5.01 -13.16
C ALA A 69 -45.95 -6.39 -13.03
N PRO A 70 -46.73 -7.49 -13.02
CA PRO A 70 -46.17 -8.84 -12.92
C PRO A 70 -45.31 -9.15 -14.15
N TYR A 71 -44.26 -9.94 -13.96
CA TYR A 71 -43.44 -10.40 -15.08
C TYR A 71 -44.28 -11.16 -16.11
N GLN A 72 -44.18 -10.74 -17.36
CA GLN A 72 -44.68 -11.48 -18.51
C GLN A 72 -43.53 -11.71 -19.50
N PRO A 73 -43.39 -12.91 -20.08
CA PRO A 73 -42.33 -13.23 -21.04
C PRO A 73 -42.63 -12.65 -22.45
N ILE A 74 -43.02 -11.37 -22.51
CA ILE A 74 -43.40 -10.66 -23.74
C ILE A 74 -42.20 -10.02 -24.45
N PHE A 75 -41.10 -9.78 -23.73
CA PHE A 75 -39.87 -9.19 -24.28
C PHE A 75 -38.69 -10.14 -24.16
N LYS A 76 -38.03 -10.43 -25.29
CA LYS A 76 -36.90 -11.36 -25.37
C LYS A 76 -35.67 -10.92 -24.56
N ASP A 77 -35.52 -9.62 -24.33
CA ASP A 77 -34.40 -8.98 -23.63
C ASP A 77 -34.72 -8.59 -22.18
N VAL A 78 -35.88 -8.98 -21.65
CA VAL A 78 -36.27 -8.74 -20.25
C VAL A 78 -36.55 -10.07 -19.56
N SER A 79 -35.66 -10.48 -18.67
CA SER A 79 -35.84 -11.66 -17.81
C SER A 79 -36.27 -11.27 -16.39
N PRO A 80 -36.71 -12.22 -15.54
CA PRO A 80 -37.01 -11.97 -14.14
C PRO A 80 -35.83 -11.42 -13.32
N GLN A 81 -34.59 -11.57 -13.80
CA GLN A 81 -33.37 -11.06 -13.16
C GLN A 81 -32.87 -9.74 -13.78
N SER A 82 -33.57 -9.21 -14.80
CA SER A 82 -33.18 -7.97 -15.45
C SER A 82 -33.33 -6.77 -14.51
N SER A 83 -32.30 -5.93 -14.42
CA SER A 83 -32.38 -4.66 -13.68
C SER A 83 -33.40 -3.67 -14.26
N SER A 84 -33.88 -3.90 -15.49
CA SER A 84 -34.92 -3.11 -16.15
C SER A 84 -36.30 -3.77 -16.10
N LEU A 85 -36.47 -4.91 -15.41
CA LEU A 85 -37.74 -5.65 -15.36
C LEU A 85 -38.91 -4.76 -14.92
N ARG A 86 -38.78 -4.14 -13.75
CA ARG A 86 -39.83 -3.31 -13.14
C ARG A 86 -40.19 -2.14 -14.07
N GLY A 87 -39.19 -1.42 -14.57
CA GLY A 87 -39.40 -0.32 -15.52
C GLY A 87 -40.11 -0.79 -16.79
N ALA A 88 -39.60 -1.84 -17.43
CA ALA A 88 -40.14 -2.33 -18.70
C ALA A 88 -41.61 -2.79 -18.57
N MET A 89 -41.95 -3.54 -17.53
CA MET A 89 -43.31 -4.08 -17.36
C MET A 89 -44.30 -2.98 -16.97
N SER A 90 -43.99 -2.16 -15.95
CA SER A 90 -44.90 -1.10 -15.49
C SER A 90 -45.14 -0.06 -16.58
N THR A 91 -44.08 0.41 -17.25
CA THR A 91 -44.25 1.42 -18.31
C THR A 91 -44.91 0.87 -19.57
N TYR A 92 -44.77 -0.43 -19.86
CA TYR A 92 -45.51 -1.06 -20.95
C TYR A 92 -47.00 -1.19 -20.64
N GLN A 93 -47.34 -1.65 -19.43
CA GLN A 93 -48.73 -1.79 -18.98
C GLN A 93 -49.47 -0.45 -18.96
N GLU A 94 -48.78 0.63 -18.58
CA GLU A 94 -49.32 1.99 -18.59
C GLU A 94 -49.28 2.67 -19.98
N GLY A 95 -48.82 1.96 -21.03
CA GLY A 95 -48.77 2.48 -22.40
C GLY A 95 -47.74 3.59 -22.64
N ILE A 96 -46.81 3.78 -21.70
CA ILE A 96 -45.75 4.80 -21.75
C ILE A 96 -44.68 4.38 -22.77
N PHE A 97 -44.20 3.15 -22.64
CA PHE A 97 -43.30 2.51 -23.59
C PHE A 97 -44.02 1.43 -24.39
N LYS A 98 -43.59 1.23 -25.64
CA LYS A 98 -44.05 0.13 -26.51
C LYS A 98 -42.89 -0.83 -26.78
N GLY A 99 -43.22 -2.10 -27.02
CA GLY A 99 -42.26 -3.09 -27.53
C GLY A 99 -41.79 -2.77 -28.95
N LYS A 100 -40.66 -3.34 -29.34
CA LYS A 100 -40.15 -3.30 -30.71
C LYS A 100 -40.74 -4.46 -31.53
N PRO A 101 -40.85 -4.32 -32.87
CA PRO A 101 -41.37 -5.38 -33.74
C PRO A 101 -40.60 -6.71 -33.67
N ASP A 102 -39.33 -6.68 -33.27
CA ASP A 102 -38.47 -7.87 -33.09
C ASP A 102 -38.79 -8.68 -31.82
N GLY A 103 -39.74 -8.20 -30.99
CA GLY A 103 -40.13 -8.80 -29.73
C GLY A 103 -39.21 -8.43 -28.56
N THR A 104 -38.39 -7.40 -28.68
CA THR A 104 -37.59 -6.83 -27.57
C THR A 104 -38.26 -5.58 -27.00
N PHE A 105 -37.95 -5.25 -25.74
CA PHE A 105 -38.20 -3.92 -25.19
C PHE A 105 -37.15 -2.91 -25.67
N GLY A 106 -35.92 -3.37 -25.92
CA GLY A 106 -34.77 -2.54 -26.28
C GLY A 106 -34.08 -1.95 -25.05
N THR A 107 -34.00 -2.69 -23.94
CA THR A 107 -33.48 -2.19 -22.64
C THR A 107 -32.08 -1.57 -22.74
N GLY A 108 -31.24 -2.11 -23.63
CA GLY A 108 -29.87 -1.65 -23.88
C GLY A 108 -29.76 -0.49 -24.89
N ASP A 109 -30.82 -0.17 -25.62
CA ASP A 109 -30.82 0.84 -26.68
C ASP A 109 -30.73 2.25 -26.07
N GLU A 110 -29.98 3.15 -26.71
CA GLU A 110 -30.00 4.57 -26.35
C GLU A 110 -31.36 5.20 -26.72
N LEU A 111 -31.85 6.09 -25.87
CA LEU A 111 -33.11 6.80 -26.13
C LEU A 111 -32.83 8.08 -26.94
N THR A 112 -33.43 8.20 -28.12
CA THR A 112 -33.33 9.42 -28.94
C THR A 112 -34.29 10.51 -28.46
N ARG A 113 -34.01 11.77 -28.84
CA ARG A 113 -34.84 12.93 -28.45
C ARG A 113 -36.31 12.81 -28.88
N GLU A 114 -36.58 12.33 -30.09
CA GLU A 114 -37.96 12.14 -30.57
C GLU A 114 -38.70 11.04 -29.81
N GLN A 115 -37.99 9.96 -29.45
CA GLN A 115 -38.57 8.86 -28.67
C GLN A 115 -38.85 9.29 -27.24
N MET A 116 -37.93 10.01 -26.62
CA MET A 116 -38.12 10.61 -25.30
C MET A 116 -39.35 11.54 -25.28
N ALA A 117 -39.56 12.33 -26.33
CA ALA A 117 -40.74 13.20 -26.42
C ALA A 117 -42.04 12.42 -26.39
N SER A 118 -42.18 11.37 -27.21
CA SER A 118 -43.37 10.52 -27.17
C SER A 118 -43.56 9.85 -25.82
N VAL A 119 -42.48 9.39 -25.20
CA VAL A 119 -42.53 8.71 -23.90
C VAL A 119 -42.99 9.65 -22.80
N LEU A 120 -42.46 10.88 -22.71
CA LEU A 120 -42.88 11.86 -21.70
C LEU A 120 -44.32 12.33 -21.92
N VAL A 121 -44.75 12.52 -23.18
CA VAL A 121 -46.15 12.85 -23.49
C VAL A 121 -47.10 11.73 -23.03
N ASN A 122 -46.75 10.47 -23.26
CA ASN A 122 -47.55 9.34 -22.79
C ASN A 122 -47.53 9.23 -21.25
N ALA A 123 -46.35 9.33 -20.65
CA ALA A 123 -46.11 9.27 -19.21
C ALA A 123 -46.97 10.27 -18.42
N PHE A 124 -46.95 11.52 -18.83
CA PHE A 124 -47.66 12.62 -18.15
C PHE A 124 -49.03 12.91 -18.77
N LYS A 125 -49.48 12.08 -19.71
CA LYS A 125 -50.77 12.18 -20.42
C LYS A 125 -51.04 13.58 -21.00
N LEU A 126 -49.98 14.24 -21.47
CA LEU A 126 -50.01 15.61 -21.98
C LEU A 126 -50.92 15.71 -23.20
N LYS A 127 -51.62 16.84 -23.34
CA LYS A 127 -52.59 17.08 -24.41
C LYS A 127 -52.10 18.15 -25.36
N ASP A 128 -52.47 18.02 -26.63
CA ASP A 128 -52.23 19.06 -27.64
C ASP A 128 -53.00 20.32 -27.24
N THR A 129 -52.30 21.44 -27.12
CA THR A 129 -52.89 22.75 -26.77
C THR A 129 -53.48 23.47 -27.98
N GLY A 130 -53.25 22.94 -29.19
CA GLY A 130 -53.64 23.56 -30.46
C GLY A 130 -52.64 24.59 -30.99
N GLU A 131 -51.63 24.98 -30.20
CA GLU A 131 -50.62 25.94 -30.63
C GLU A 131 -49.73 25.39 -31.74
N ALA A 132 -49.46 26.22 -32.76
CA ALA A 132 -48.53 25.87 -33.82
C ALA A 132 -47.09 26.01 -33.30
N VAL A 133 -46.29 24.96 -33.50
CA VAL A 133 -44.88 24.89 -33.11
C VAL A 133 -44.08 24.35 -34.28
N HIS A 134 -42.88 24.88 -34.50
CA HIS A 134 -42.05 24.56 -35.65
C HIS A 134 -40.57 24.49 -35.25
N PHE A 135 -39.88 23.45 -35.70
CA PHE A 135 -38.41 23.37 -35.68
C PHE A 135 -37.83 23.40 -37.09
N THR A 136 -36.61 23.89 -37.22
CA THR A 136 -35.91 23.98 -38.52
C THR A 136 -35.65 22.62 -39.18
N ASP A 137 -35.72 21.54 -38.40
CA ASP A 137 -35.53 20.15 -38.83
C ASP A 137 -36.76 19.26 -38.63
N ASP A 138 -37.98 19.82 -38.67
CA ASP A 138 -39.25 19.08 -38.58
C ASP A 138 -39.34 17.90 -39.55
N ASN A 139 -38.71 18.03 -40.73
CA ASN A 139 -38.66 16.98 -41.75
C ASN A 139 -37.79 15.77 -41.36
N LYS A 140 -36.95 15.87 -40.33
CA LYS A 140 -36.12 14.77 -39.81
C LYS A 140 -36.81 14.01 -38.67
N ILE A 141 -37.93 14.52 -38.15
CA ILE A 141 -38.71 13.86 -37.10
C ILE A 141 -39.50 12.72 -37.74
N SER A 142 -39.37 11.51 -37.20
CA SER A 142 -40.17 10.38 -37.69
C SER A 142 -41.67 10.62 -37.44
N GLU A 143 -42.51 10.26 -38.41
CA GLU A 143 -43.97 10.48 -38.35
C GLU A 143 -44.60 10.01 -37.03
N SER A 144 -44.15 8.86 -36.51
CA SER A 144 -44.62 8.28 -35.23
C SER A 144 -44.34 9.15 -34.00
N HIS A 145 -43.42 10.11 -34.10
CA HIS A 145 -42.97 10.94 -32.98
C HIS A 145 -43.33 12.42 -33.15
N LYS A 146 -43.77 12.86 -34.34
CA LYS A 146 -44.11 14.28 -34.61
C LYS A 146 -45.11 14.87 -33.62
N LEU A 147 -46.19 14.16 -33.35
CA LEU A 147 -47.19 14.64 -32.38
C LEU A 147 -46.60 14.75 -30.97
N GLY A 148 -45.77 13.78 -30.56
CA GLY A 148 -45.10 13.82 -29.26
C GLY A 148 -44.14 15.00 -29.14
N VAL A 149 -43.34 15.27 -30.16
CA VAL A 149 -42.42 16.42 -30.20
C VAL A 149 -43.19 17.73 -30.14
N LYS A 150 -44.28 17.85 -30.91
CA LYS A 150 -45.19 19.00 -30.88
C LYS A 150 -45.72 19.28 -29.47
N ILE A 151 -46.34 18.28 -28.84
CA ILE A 151 -46.94 18.42 -27.51
C ILE A 151 -45.86 18.76 -26.47
N LEU A 152 -44.68 18.13 -26.54
CA LEU A 152 -43.61 18.42 -25.59
C LEU A 152 -43.17 19.90 -25.62
N MET A 153 -43.15 20.52 -26.81
CA MET A 153 -42.82 21.94 -26.96
C MET A 153 -43.93 22.85 -26.47
N GLN A 154 -45.20 22.52 -26.76
CA GLN A 154 -46.37 23.28 -26.28
C GLN A 154 -46.43 23.38 -24.75
N HIS A 155 -45.98 22.33 -24.06
CA HIS A 155 -45.93 22.30 -22.59
C HIS A 155 -44.64 22.90 -22.01
N GLY A 156 -43.79 23.53 -22.84
CA GLY A 156 -42.54 24.17 -22.38
C GLY A 156 -41.47 23.20 -21.86
N ILE A 157 -41.69 21.89 -21.96
CA ILE A 157 -40.75 20.87 -21.48
C ILE A 157 -39.48 20.89 -22.34
N THR A 158 -39.61 21.21 -23.63
CA THR A 158 -38.47 21.43 -24.54
C THR A 158 -38.60 22.75 -25.30
N THR A 159 -37.47 23.39 -25.58
CA THR A 159 -37.37 24.62 -26.39
C THR A 159 -36.57 24.42 -27.68
N GLY A 160 -36.11 23.19 -27.96
CA GLY A 160 -35.15 22.92 -29.04
C GLY A 160 -33.73 23.34 -28.69
N LYS A 161 -32.89 23.48 -29.71
CA LYS A 161 -31.52 23.98 -29.62
C LYS A 161 -31.48 25.44 -30.06
N GLU A 162 -30.41 26.16 -29.73
CA GLU A 162 -30.24 27.58 -30.08
C GLU A 162 -30.29 27.85 -31.60
N ASP A 163 -29.94 26.86 -32.42
CA ASP A 163 -30.04 26.92 -33.89
C ASP A 163 -31.46 26.73 -34.43
N GLY A 164 -32.47 26.64 -33.55
CA GLY A 164 -33.87 26.41 -33.87
C GLY A 164 -34.21 24.96 -34.26
N SER A 165 -33.26 24.02 -34.15
CA SER A 165 -33.50 22.59 -34.44
C SER A 165 -33.94 21.82 -33.20
N PHE A 166 -34.65 20.70 -33.41
CA PHE A 166 -34.96 19.74 -32.35
C PHE A 166 -33.91 18.63 -32.25
N ALA A 167 -33.19 18.29 -33.32
CA ALA A 167 -32.23 17.19 -33.41
C ALA A 167 -32.83 15.81 -33.02
N PRO A 168 -33.87 15.33 -33.73
CA PRO A 168 -34.70 14.20 -33.29
C PRO A 168 -33.96 12.88 -33.07
N LYS A 169 -32.90 12.61 -33.85
CA LYS A 169 -32.16 11.34 -33.81
C LYS A 169 -31.00 11.32 -32.82
N LEU A 170 -30.68 12.46 -32.18
CA LEU A 170 -29.60 12.53 -31.22
C LEU A 170 -29.97 11.74 -29.95
N PRO A 171 -29.10 10.85 -29.45
CA PRO A 171 -29.26 10.23 -28.14
C PRO A 171 -29.36 11.28 -27.02
N VAL A 172 -30.27 11.07 -26.08
CA VAL A 172 -30.44 11.93 -24.93
C VAL A 172 -29.42 11.52 -23.86
N ASN A 173 -28.59 12.46 -23.42
CA ASN A 173 -27.73 12.21 -22.26
C ASN A 173 -28.52 12.31 -20.95
N ARG A 174 -27.98 11.70 -19.91
CA ARG A 174 -28.61 11.57 -18.60
C ARG A 174 -28.95 12.92 -17.96
N GLY A 175 -28.09 13.93 -18.13
CA GLY A 175 -28.37 15.29 -17.67
C GLY A 175 -29.56 15.93 -18.40
N SER A 176 -29.64 15.79 -19.72
CA SER A 176 -30.77 16.28 -20.51
C SER A 176 -32.06 15.56 -20.15
N PHE A 177 -32.02 14.23 -19.99
CA PHE A 177 -33.18 13.46 -19.57
C PHE A 177 -33.71 13.92 -18.21
N ALA A 178 -32.81 14.18 -17.24
CA ALA A 178 -33.18 14.72 -15.94
C ALA A 178 -33.94 16.05 -16.07
N VAL A 179 -33.49 16.98 -16.93
CA VAL A 179 -34.19 18.24 -17.17
C VAL A 179 -35.58 18.04 -17.78
N PHE A 180 -35.70 17.19 -18.81
CA PHE A 180 -36.99 16.93 -19.43
C PHE A 180 -37.98 16.26 -18.47
N LEU A 181 -37.50 15.31 -17.66
CA LEU A 181 -38.31 14.65 -16.65
C LEU A 181 -38.74 15.64 -15.56
N HIS A 182 -37.81 16.41 -15.02
CA HIS A 182 -38.08 17.42 -13.99
C HIS A 182 -39.15 18.41 -14.45
N ARG A 183 -38.98 19.02 -15.64
CA ARG A 183 -39.97 19.97 -16.20
C ARG A 183 -41.34 19.33 -16.40
N ALA A 184 -41.39 18.08 -16.87
CA ALA A 184 -42.66 17.37 -17.01
C ALA A 184 -43.35 17.15 -15.66
N MET A 185 -42.57 16.84 -14.61
CA MET A 185 -43.09 16.69 -13.25
C MET A 185 -43.61 18.01 -12.68
N ILE A 186 -42.89 19.12 -12.86
CA ILE A 186 -43.35 20.47 -12.49
C ILE A 186 -44.67 20.80 -13.21
N GLN A 187 -44.71 20.64 -14.53
CA GLN A 187 -45.89 20.94 -15.34
C GLN A 187 -47.12 20.11 -14.92
N SER A 188 -46.91 18.89 -14.43
CA SER A 188 -47.97 18.02 -13.91
C SER A 188 -48.34 18.27 -12.45
N GLY A 189 -47.68 19.22 -11.77
CA GLY A 189 -47.88 19.51 -10.34
C GLY A 189 -47.35 18.43 -9.40
N MET A 190 -46.47 17.55 -9.88
CA MET A 190 -45.85 16.47 -9.09
C MET A 190 -44.61 16.94 -8.33
N LEU A 191 -44.01 18.05 -8.76
CA LEU A 191 -42.92 18.75 -8.08
C LEU A 191 -43.24 20.24 -8.05
N GLU A 192 -42.74 20.93 -7.03
CA GLU A 192 -42.72 22.39 -6.99
C GLU A 192 -41.42 22.92 -7.60
N GLU A 193 -41.46 24.10 -8.22
CA GLU A 193 -40.27 24.72 -8.82
C GLU A 193 -39.33 25.18 -7.70
N MET A 194 -38.12 24.62 -7.65
CA MET A 194 -37.12 24.99 -6.64
C MET A 194 -36.54 26.38 -6.89
N GLU A 195 -36.21 27.08 -5.80
CA GLU A 195 -35.34 28.26 -5.86
C GLU A 195 -33.95 27.91 -6.38
N THR A 196 -33.19 28.92 -6.82
CA THR A 196 -31.82 28.71 -7.29
C THR A 196 -30.96 28.13 -6.16
N ILE A 197 -30.33 26.97 -6.40
CA ILE A 197 -29.41 26.34 -5.46
C ILE A 197 -28.00 26.89 -5.68
N ASP A 198 -27.24 27.11 -4.61
CA ASP A 198 -25.79 27.32 -4.64
C ASP A 198 -25.10 26.22 -3.83
N PHE A 199 -24.13 25.53 -4.41
CA PHE A 199 -23.36 24.51 -3.71
C PHE A 199 -22.24 25.13 -2.90
N ASN A 200 -22.05 24.57 -1.71
CA ASN A 200 -20.82 24.78 -0.96
C ASN A 200 -19.62 24.31 -1.79
N LYS A 201 -18.57 25.15 -1.88
CA LYS A 201 -17.34 24.80 -2.60
C LYS A 201 -16.72 23.55 -1.96
N PRO A 202 -16.39 22.51 -2.75
CA PRO A 202 -15.67 21.36 -2.24
C PRO A 202 -14.33 21.75 -1.64
N GLN A 203 -13.96 21.08 -0.54
CA GLN A 203 -12.60 21.17 -0.03
C GLN A 203 -11.76 20.14 -0.77
N VAL A 204 -10.82 20.61 -1.58
CA VAL A 204 -9.96 19.76 -2.41
C VAL A 204 -8.54 19.76 -1.87
N MET A 205 -7.98 18.58 -1.69
CA MET A 205 -6.58 18.39 -1.33
C MET A 205 -5.85 17.65 -2.45
N GLY A 206 -4.76 18.25 -2.95
CA GLY A 206 -4.00 17.73 -4.08
C GLY A 206 -4.66 18.00 -5.43
N LYS A 207 -4.18 17.32 -6.48
CA LYS A 207 -4.74 17.45 -7.85
C LYS A 207 -5.86 16.43 -8.03
N PHE A 208 -7.04 16.75 -7.53
CA PHE A 208 -8.24 15.95 -7.76
C PHE A 208 -8.83 16.27 -9.14
N ASP A 209 -9.05 15.24 -9.96
CA ASP A 209 -9.73 15.36 -11.25
C ASP A 209 -11.15 14.78 -11.13
N PRO A 210 -12.19 15.64 -11.07
CA PRO A 210 -13.58 15.21 -10.92
C PRO A 210 -14.19 14.67 -12.21
N ILE A 211 -13.50 14.73 -13.35
CA ILE A 211 -14.06 14.28 -14.63
C ILE A 211 -13.39 12.97 -15.03
N ARG A 212 -14.04 11.86 -14.69
CA ARG A 212 -13.59 10.51 -15.05
C ARG A 212 -14.71 9.80 -15.79
N PHE A 213 -14.53 9.66 -17.11
CA PHE A 213 -15.50 9.00 -17.98
C PHE A 213 -15.48 7.46 -17.84
N GLU A 214 -14.48 6.92 -17.15
CA GLU A 214 -14.38 5.50 -16.89
C GLU A 214 -15.55 5.01 -16.02
N GLN A 215 -16.25 3.98 -16.47
CA GLN A 215 -17.43 3.43 -15.78
C GLN A 215 -17.13 2.11 -15.06
N ASN A 216 -15.90 1.61 -15.14
CA ASN A 216 -15.57 0.29 -14.60
C ASN A 216 -15.20 0.42 -13.13
N PHE A 217 -16.21 0.27 -12.28
CA PHE A 217 -16.07 0.19 -10.83
C PHE A 217 -16.25 -1.24 -10.39
N VAL A 218 -15.35 -1.68 -9.53
CA VAL A 218 -15.51 -2.95 -8.83
C VAL A 218 -15.31 -2.73 -7.34
N ASN A 219 -16.28 -3.15 -6.54
CA ASN A 219 -16.20 -3.07 -5.09
C ASN A 219 -15.06 -3.96 -4.57
N VAL A 220 -14.30 -3.42 -3.62
CA VAL A 220 -13.29 -4.14 -2.85
C VAL A 220 -13.76 -4.11 -1.38
N PRO A 221 -14.26 -5.23 -0.83
CA PRO A 221 -14.84 -5.26 0.50
C PRO A 221 -13.73 -5.23 1.57
N LEU A 222 -13.14 -4.06 1.80
CA LEU A 222 -12.09 -3.85 2.80
C LEU A 222 -12.67 -3.64 4.21
N THR A 223 -13.79 -2.93 4.31
CA THR A 223 -14.46 -2.56 5.57
C THR A 223 -15.97 -2.62 5.39
N GLU A 224 -16.70 -2.77 6.50
CA GLU A 224 -18.17 -2.78 6.49
C GLU A 224 -18.76 -1.37 6.31
N ASN A 225 -18.11 -0.35 6.86
CA ASN A 225 -18.63 1.03 6.89
C ASN A 225 -18.11 1.93 5.75
N ASN A 226 -16.90 1.69 5.25
CA ASN A 226 -16.33 2.48 4.15
C ASN A 226 -16.37 1.70 2.84
N GLN A 227 -16.82 2.36 1.77
CA GLN A 227 -16.89 1.76 0.45
C GLN A 227 -15.55 1.99 -0.27
N THR A 228 -14.90 0.90 -0.66
CA THR A 228 -13.67 0.96 -1.45
C THR A 228 -13.91 0.37 -2.83
N PHE A 229 -13.48 1.07 -3.87
CA PHE A 229 -13.65 0.64 -5.25
C PHE A 229 -12.32 0.64 -5.99
N LEU A 230 -12.22 -0.22 -7.00
CA LEU A 230 -11.26 -0.06 -8.07
C LEU A 230 -11.95 0.61 -9.25
N ARG A 231 -11.39 1.73 -9.72
CA ARG A 231 -11.80 2.41 -10.95
C ARG A 231 -10.75 2.21 -12.03
N SER A 232 -11.14 1.76 -13.21
CA SER A 232 -10.19 1.45 -14.29
C SER A 232 -10.72 1.82 -15.67
N ASN A 233 -9.80 2.20 -16.57
CA ASN A 233 -10.13 2.41 -17.99
C ASN A 233 -10.40 1.09 -18.74
N HIS A 234 -10.21 -0.06 -18.07
CA HIS A 234 -10.53 -1.40 -18.55
C HIS A 234 -11.44 -2.14 -17.54
N PHE A 235 -12.21 -3.12 -18.01
CA PHE A 235 -13.01 -3.98 -17.13
C PHE A 235 -12.12 -4.81 -16.20
N LEU A 236 -12.51 -4.85 -14.93
CA LEU A 236 -11.87 -5.65 -13.90
C LEU A 236 -12.78 -6.81 -13.50
N THR A 237 -12.22 -7.99 -13.31
CA THR A 237 -12.95 -9.18 -12.86
C THR A 237 -12.26 -9.79 -11.67
N LEU A 238 -12.98 -9.99 -10.57
CA LEU A 238 -12.45 -10.68 -9.40
C LEU A 238 -12.08 -12.11 -9.79
N SER A 239 -10.80 -12.43 -9.68
CA SER A 239 -10.22 -13.72 -10.08
C SER A 239 -9.87 -14.62 -8.89
N ALA A 240 -9.55 -14.02 -7.75
CA ALA A 240 -9.30 -14.75 -6.51
C ALA A 240 -9.52 -13.87 -5.28
N GLN A 241 -9.99 -14.49 -4.20
CA GLN A 241 -10.02 -13.92 -2.86
C GLN A 241 -9.38 -14.93 -1.90
N ARG A 242 -8.51 -14.46 -1.00
CA ARG A 242 -7.79 -15.31 -0.05
C ARG A 242 -7.72 -14.63 1.31
N VAL A 243 -7.72 -15.44 2.37
CA VAL A 243 -7.40 -14.98 3.72
C VAL A 243 -6.16 -15.73 4.19
N LYS A 244 -5.17 -15.02 4.72
CA LYS A 244 -3.99 -15.60 5.35
C LYS A 244 -3.86 -15.04 6.75
N GLN A 245 -3.84 -15.94 7.74
CA GLN A 245 -3.62 -15.58 9.12
C GLN A 245 -2.15 -15.73 9.47
N TYR A 246 -1.60 -14.71 10.13
CA TYR A 246 -0.28 -14.66 10.71
C TYR A 246 -0.40 -14.38 12.22
N ALA A 247 0.67 -14.58 12.97
CA ALA A 247 0.67 -14.30 14.41
C ALA A 247 0.37 -12.82 14.74
N HIS A 248 0.76 -11.89 13.86
CA HIS A 248 0.65 -10.44 14.08
C HIS A 248 -0.24 -9.71 13.07
N ALA A 249 -0.93 -10.44 12.19
CA ALA A 249 -1.88 -9.83 11.26
C ALA A 249 -2.75 -10.85 10.55
N THR A 250 -3.84 -10.38 9.96
CA THR A 250 -4.63 -11.14 8.98
C THR A 250 -4.64 -10.41 7.64
N ASP A 251 -4.13 -11.06 6.59
CA ASP A 251 -4.19 -10.54 5.23
C ASP A 251 -5.46 -11.05 4.53
N ARG A 252 -6.32 -10.11 4.10
CA ARG A 252 -7.41 -10.35 3.14
C ARG A 252 -6.96 -9.86 1.77
N ILE A 253 -6.86 -10.77 0.81
CA ILE A 253 -6.23 -10.54 -0.49
C ILE A 253 -7.28 -10.68 -1.59
N TYR A 254 -7.45 -9.63 -2.38
CA TYR A 254 -8.34 -9.56 -3.54
C TYR A 254 -7.50 -9.41 -4.80
N VAL A 255 -7.68 -10.31 -5.78
CA VAL A 255 -6.95 -10.28 -7.06
C VAL A 255 -7.95 -10.09 -8.18
N TYR A 256 -7.82 -9.00 -8.92
CA TYR A 256 -8.65 -8.72 -10.09
C TYR A 256 -7.81 -8.82 -11.36
N GLY A 257 -8.30 -9.59 -12.33
CA GLY A 257 -7.76 -9.62 -13.68
C GLY A 257 -8.35 -8.50 -14.52
N VAL A 258 -7.60 -8.06 -15.53
CA VAL A 258 -8.07 -7.09 -16.53
C VAL A 258 -8.56 -7.85 -17.76
N SER A 259 -9.84 -7.71 -18.10
CA SER A 259 -10.54 -8.62 -19.03
C SER A 259 -9.92 -8.70 -20.43
N ASP A 260 -9.35 -7.61 -20.93
CA ASP A 260 -8.74 -7.48 -22.25
C ASP A 260 -7.19 -7.42 -22.22
N MET A 261 -6.58 -7.57 -21.03
CA MET A 261 -5.13 -7.54 -20.87
C MET A 261 -4.63 -8.80 -20.15
N LYS A 262 -4.17 -9.78 -20.94
CA LYS A 262 -3.69 -11.08 -20.43
C LYS A 262 -2.63 -10.91 -19.35
N SER A 263 -2.79 -11.61 -18.23
CA SER A 263 -1.84 -11.60 -17.11
C SER A 263 -1.62 -10.25 -16.42
N THR A 264 -2.32 -9.18 -16.84
CA THR A 264 -2.39 -7.93 -16.09
C THR A 264 -3.36 -8.10 -14.93
N ARG A 265 -2.93 -7.71 -13.74
CA ARG A 265 -3.73 -7.84 -12.51
C ARG A 265 -3.50 -6.70 -11.55
N ILE A 266 -4.52 -6.40 -10.77
CA ILE A 266 -4.45 -5.57 -9.57
C ILE A 266 -4.68 -6.47 -8.36
N THR A 267 -3.77 -6.42 -7.39
CA THR A 267 -3.89 -7.12 -6.11
C THR A 267 -4.06 -6.10 -5.02
N VAL A 268 -5.15 -6.19 -4.26
CA VAL A 268 -5.39 -5.37 -3.06
C VAL A 268 -5.31 -6.28 -1.84
N THR A 269 -4.40 -5.98 -0.93
CA THR A 269 -4.23 -6.69 0.34
C THR A 269 -4.55 -5.76 1.49
N LYS A 270 -5.61 -6.06 2.24
CA LYS A 270 -5.83 -5.48 3.57
C LYS A 270 -5.14 -6.35 4.60
N ARG A 271 -4.17 -5.79 5.31
CA ARG A 271 -3.51 -6.40 6.46
C ARG A 271 -4.11 -5.81 7.73
N GLU A 272 -4.93 -6.58 8.41
CA GLU A 272 -5.56 -6.20 9.67
C GLU A 272 -4.65 -6.58 10.84
N LEU A 273 -4.38 -5.62 11.72
CA LEU A 273 -3.46 -5.74 12.86
C LEU A 273 -4.24 -6.03 14.16
N PRO A 274 -3.58 -6.53 15.22
CA PRO A 274 -4.27 -6.94 16.46
C PRO A 274 -5.01 -5.81 17.19
N ASN A 275 -4.58 -4.56 17.02
CA ASN A 275 -5.20 -3.38 17.61
C ASN A 275 -6.39 -2.83 16.79
N GLY A 276 -6.76 -3.48 15.68
CA GLY A 276 -7.86 -3.07 14.79
C GLY A 276 -7.45 -2.16 13.64
N ASP A 277 -6.21 -1.65 13.65
CA ASP A 277 -5.67 -0.85 12.56
C ASP A 277 -5.33 -1.74 11.37
N TYR A 278 -5.14 -1.13 10.19
CA TYR A 278 -4.85 -1.92 9.00
C TYR A 278 -4.01 -1.19 7.96
N PHE A 279 -3.15 -1.95 7.30
CA PHE A 279 -2.55 -1.51 6.03
C PHE A 279 -3.45 -1.91 4.86
N VAL A 280 -3.45 -1.08 3.83
CA VAL A 280 -3.90 -1.46 2.49
C VAL A 280 -2.72 -1.36 1.55
N PHE A 281 -2.41 -2.45 0.86
CA PHE A 281 -1.41 -2.52 -0.19
C PHE A 281 -2.10 -2.77 -1.53
N ALA A 282 -1.81 -1.96 -2.54
CA ALA A 282 -2.27 -2.16 -3.91
C ALA A 282 -1.06 -2.39 -4.83
N GLU A 283 -0.99 -3.55 -5.49
CA GLU A 283 0.02 -3.88 -6.53
C GLU A 283 -0.67 -4.05 -7.88
N LEU A 284 -0.45 -3.12 -8.81
CA LEU A 284 -0.81 -3.25 -10.22
C LEU A 284 0.37 -3.83 -10.99
N ARG A 285 0.22 -5.06 -11.47
CA ARG A 285 1.24 -5.76 -12.27
C ARG A 285 0.80 -5.81 -13.72
N ASN A 286 1.53 -5.13 -14.58
CA ASN A 286 1.23 -5.02 -16.01
C ASN A 286 2.39 -5.57 -16.85
N PRO A 287 2.35 -6.85 -17.25
CA PRO A 287 3.36 -7.43 -18.14
C PRO A 287 3.17 -7.04 -19.61
N GLN A 288 2.13 -6.26 -19.95
CA GLN A 288 1.82 -5.84 -21.32
C GLN A 288 2.52 -4.53 -21.67
N ARG A 289 2.65 -4.25 -22.97
CA ARG A 289 3.16 -2.96 -23.47
C ARG A 289 2.18 -1.80 -23.29
N LEU A 290 0.88 -2.09 -23.33
CA LEU A 290 -0.16 -1.06 -23.27
C LEU A 290 -0.25 -0.45 -21.87
N PRO A 291 -0.48 0.87 -21.76
CA PRO A 291 -0.68 1.52 -20.48
C PRO A 291 -2.03 1.12 -19.87
N ILE A 292 -2.11 1.19 -18.55
CA ILE A 292 -3.36 1.01 -17.80
C ILE A 292 -3.32 1.88 -16.55
N ARG A 293 -4.46 2.48 -16.23
CA ARG A 293 -4.68 3.25 -15.01
C ARG A 293 -5.73 2.56 -14.18
N VAL A 294 -5.37 2.28 -12.92
CA VAL A 294 -6.30 1.78 -11.91
C VAL A 294 -6.21 2.71 -10.72
N ASP A 295 -7.33 3.26 -10.30
CA ASP A 295 -7.43 4.00 -9.04
C ASP A 295 -8.02 3.09 -7.97
N LEU A 296 -7.45 3.15 -6.77
CA LEU A 296 -8.15 2.74 -5.55
C LEU A 296 -8.92 3.98 -5.05
N VAL A 297 -10.24 3.88 -4.99
CA VAL A 297 -11.15 4.94 -4.58
C VAL A 297 -11.76 4.57 -3.24
N GLN A 298 -11.61 5.43 -2.24
CA GLN A 298 -12.22 5.28 -0.93
C GLN A 298 -13.31 6.36 -0.79
N VAL A 299 -14.51 5.93 -0.43
CA VAL A 299 -15.64 6.81 -0.11
C VAL A 299 -15.97 6.66 1.36
N GLU A 300 -15.98 7.78 2.07
CA GLU A 300 -16.29 7.88 3.50
C GLU A 300 -17.36 8.93 3.73
N GLU A 301 -18.19 8.68 4.73
CA GLU A 301 -19.27 9.56 5.16
C GLU A 301 -18.93 10.16 6.54
N ASN A 302 -19.70 11.15 6.98
CA ASN A 302 -19.59 11.75 8.33
C ASN A 302 -18.22 12.38 8.65
N ILE A 303 -17.52 12.90 7.63
CA ILE A 303 -16.29 13.65 7.80
C ILE A 303 -16.60 15.10 8.16
N GLU A 304 -16.20 15.55 9.35
CA GLU A 304 -16.39 16.92 9.83
C GLU A 304 -15.23 17.84 9.44
N SER A 305 -13.99 17.36 9.52
CA SER A 305 -12.81 18.12 9.10
C SER A 305 -11.64 17.20 8.75
N MET A 306 -10.66 17.74 8.03
CA MET A 306 -9.46 17.02 7.63
C MET A 306 -8.23 17.91 7.67
N ARG A 307 -7.07 17.32 7.99
CA ARG A 307 -5.77 17.99 7.95
C ARG A 307 -4.70 17.02 7.48
N LEU A 308 -3.93 17.39 6.46
CA LEU A 308 -2.78 16.60 5.98
C LEU A 308 -1.47 17.25 6.46
N GLU A 309 -0.78 16.54 7.33
CA GLU A 309 0.59 16.88 7.76
C GLU A 309 1.58 16.24 6.77
N SER A 310 2.04 17.04 5.81
CA SER A 310 2.92 16.54 4.73
C SER A 310 4.37 16.39 5.19
N TYR A 311 5.05 15.32 4.75
CA TYR A 311 6.51 15.18 4.91
C TYR A 311 7.29 16.23 4.12
N SER A 312 6.68 16.82 3.07
CA SER A 312 7.34 17.84 2.25
C SER A 312 7.74 19.10 3.02
N LYS A 313 7.19 19.31 4.23
CA LYS A 313 7.62 20.38 5.14
C LYS A 313 9.10 20.27 5.56
N TYR A 314 9.69 19.08 5.53
CA TYR A 314 11.11 18.86 5.78
C TYR A 314 11.79 18.24 4.54
N PRO A 315 12.54 19.03 3.75
CA PRO A 315 13.18 18.51 2.56
C PRO A 315 14.32 17.54 2.91
N ILE A 316 14.38 16.41 2.21
CA ILE A 316 15.49 15.46 2.33
C ILE A 316 16.74 16.06 1.66
N LYS A 317 17.84 16.20 2.41
CA LYS A 317 19.17 16.42 1.83
C LYS A 317 19.70 15.11 1.26
N LYS A 318 19.55 14.94 -0.05
CA LYS A 318 20.06 13.77 -0.77
C LYS A 318 21.54 13.92 -1.10
N ASP A 319 22.25 12.80 -0.99
CA ASP A 319 23.68 12.67 -1.21
C ASP A 319 23.97 11.37 -1.96
N ILE A 320 25.10 11.34 -2.70
CA ILE A 320 25.57 10.11 -3.34
C ILE A 320 26.31 9.30 -2.29
N ASP A 321 25.83 8.08 -2.05
CA ASP A 321 26.50 7.12 -1.18
C ASP A 321 27.52 6.29 -1.95
N GLU A 322 28.71 6.07 -1.40
CA GLU A 322 29.73 5.24 -2.07
C GLU A 322 29.29 3.77 -2.23
N THR A 323 28.49 3.26 -1.29
CA THR A 323 28.01 1.88 -1.31
C THR A 323 26.69 1.78 -2.07
N PHE A 324 25.72 2.65 -1.76
CA PHE A 324 24.35 2.54 -2.26
C PHE A 324 24.06 3.35 -3.53
N GLY A 325 24.96 4.26 -3.91
CA GLY A 325 24.72 5.24 -4.97
C GLY A 325 23.68 6.28 -4.56
N PHE A 326 22.94 6.80 -5.54
CA PHE A 326 21.90 7.81 -5.31
C PHE A 326 20.52 7.16 -5.05
N ASP A 327 19.89 7.46 -3.90
CA ASP A 327 18.54 7.01 -3.57
C ASP A 327 17.48 8.03 -4.04
N ILE A 328 16.72 7.66 -5.07
CA ILE A 328 15.66 8.53 -5.60
C ILE A 328 14.37 8.48 -4.76
N ALA A 329 14.17 7.46 -3.93
CA ALA A 329 12.97 7.33 -3.11
C ALA A 329 12.95 8.37 -1.98
N THR A 330 11.79 8.98 -1.76
CA THR A 330 11.57 10.02 -0.75
C THR A 330 10.53 9.57 0.27
N SER A 331 10.20 10.45 1.20
CA SER A 331 9.25 10.15 2.26
C SER A 331 7.81 9.97 1.73
N PRO A 332 6.94 9.29 2.50
CA PRO A 332 5.50 9.24 2.25
C PRO A 332 4.87 10.63 2.04
N VAL A 333 3.63 10.68 1.56
CA VAL A 333 2.91 11.94 1.30
C VAL A 333 2.72 12.72 2.61
N GLY A 334 2.20 12.05 3.64
CA GLY A 334 1.82 12.70 4.89
C GLY A 334 1.01 11.79 5.81
N VAL A 335 0.67 12.36 6.96
CA VAL A 335 -0.34 11.84 7.87
C VAL A 335 -1.60 12.68 7.70
N LEU A 336 -2.68 12.04 7.29
CA LEU A 336 -3.99 12.65 7.18
C LEU A 336 -4.78 12.38 8.45
N GLU A 337 -5.17 13.43 9.15
CA GLU A 337 -6.08 13.39 10.28
C GLU A 337 -7.50 13.71 9.80
N THR A 338 -8.46 12.89 10.23
CA THR A 338 -9.88 13.04 9.94
C THR A 338 -10.67 13.12 11.23
N ALA A 339 -11.47 14.17 11.38
CA ALA A 339 -12.48 14.26 12.43
C ALA A 339 -13.81 13.74 11.91
N THR A 340 -14.42 12.82 12.65
CA THR A 340 -15.78 12.34 12.45
C THR A 340 -16.58 12.54 13.74
N THR A 341 -17.88 12.29 13.68
CA THR A 341 -18.76 12.26 14.86
C THR A 341 -18.33 11.21 15.90
N GLU A 342 -17.53 10.21 15.50
CA GLU A 342 -17.08 9.12 16.36
C GLU A 342 -15.69 9.36 16.97
N GLY A 343 -14.92 10.31 16.44
CA GLY A 343 -13.59 10.66 16.97
C GLY A 343 -12.59 11.14 15.91
N LEU A 344 -11.31 11.06 16.26
CA LEU A 344 -10.19 11.44 15.40
C LEU A 344 -9.46 10.18 14.91
N GLY A 345 -9.54 9.92 13.61
CA GLY A 345 -8.75 8.89 12.93
C GLY A 345 -7.55 9.48 12.19
N GLN A 346 -6.53 8.65 11.93
CA GLN A 346 -5.34 9.03 11.18
C GLN A 346 -4.97 8.00 10.11
N GLN A 347 -4.46 8.48 8.99
CA GLN A 347 -3.92 7.66 7.91
C GLN A 347 -2.52 8.10 7.50
N MET A 348 -1.54 7.19 7.53
CA MET A 348 -0.22 7.41 6.93
C MET A 348 -0.27 7.01 5.46
N ILE A 349 -0.05 7.96 4.55
CA ILE A 349 -0.28 7.77 3.12
C ILE A 349 1.04 7.78 2.36
N ALA A 350 1.26 6.77 1.53
CA ALA A 350 2.44 6.66 0.71
C ALA A 350 2.32 7.33 -0.66
N LYS A 351 3.47 7.46 -1.31
CA LYS A 351 3.56 7.75 -2.73
C LYS A 351 3.34 6.48 -3.54
N SER A 352 3.00 6.63 -4.81
CA SER A 352 2.99 5.52 -5.75
C SER A 352 4.40 5.25 -6.30
N TYR A 353 4.77 3.98 -6.37
CA TYR A 353 6.08 3.50 -6.84
C TYR A 353 5.91 2.68 -8.10
N ARG A 354 6.38 3.19 -9.24
CA ARG A 354 6.37 2.48 -10.53
C ARG A 354 7.74 1.89 -10.78
N SER A 355 7.80 0.58 -10.96
CA SER A 355 9.04 -0.18 -10.98
C SER A 355 8.99 -1.33 -11.98
N ARG A 356 10.13 -2.00 -12.19
CA ARG A 356 10.24 -3.20 -13.01
C ARG A 356 10.94 -4.30 -12.25
N ASP A 357 10.39 -5.51 -12.26
CA ASP A 357 11.08 -6.66 -11.69
C ASP A 357 12.32 -7.00 -12.51
N LEU A 358 13.42 -7.27 -11.81
CA LEU A 358 14.67 -7.75 -12.39
C LEU A 358 14.96 -9.13 -11.81
N GLU A 359 15.29 -10.07 -12.68
CA GLU A 359 15.70 -11.43 -12.33
C GLU A 359 17.05 -11.72 -12.99
N MET A 360 17.98 -12.31 -12.23
CA MET A 360 19.19 -12.90 -12.80
C MET A 360 19.25 -14.38 -12.45
N SER A 361 19.37 -15.22 -13.47
CA SER A 361 19.55 -16.67 -13.35
C SER A 361 21.03 -17.06 -13.47
N TYR A 362 21.45 -18.05 -12.68
CA TYR A 362 22.82 -18.54 -12.62
C TYR A 362 22.94 -19.98 -13.14
N SER A 363 24.15 -20.38 -13.55
CA SER A 363 24.43 -21.72 -14.10
C SER A 363 24.16 -22.87 -13.12
N ASN A 364 24.16 -22.59 -11.82
CA ASN A 364 23.81 -23.55 -10.76
C ASN A 364 22.28 -23.66 -10.53
N GLY A 365 21.46 -23.03 -11.38
CA GLY A 365 19.99 -22.99 -11.27
C GLY A 365 19.46 -22.04 -10.21
N ALA A 366 20.33 -21.31 -9.50
CA ALA A 366 19.93 -20.29 -8.54
C ALA A 366 19.48 -19.01 -9.24
N LYS A 367 18.75 -18.17 -8.51
CA LYS A 367 18.20 -16.91 -9.01
C LYS A 367 18.34 -15.82 -7.96
N SER A 368 18.49 -14.58 -8.43
CA SER A 368 18.47 -13.37 -7.61
C SER A 368 17.49 -12.35 -8.17
N TYR A 369 16.96 -11.49 -7.29
CA TYR A 369 15.85 -10.60 -7.61
C TYR A 369 16.05 -9.19 -7.07
N THR A 370 15.71 -8.19 -7.88
CA THR A 370 15.54 -6.79 -7.46
C THR A 370 14.38 -6.14 -8.22
N ARG A 371 14.07 -4.88 -7.90
CA ARG A 371 13.22 -3.99 -8.68
C ARG A 371 14.00 -2.77 -9.13
N GLU A 372 13.84 -2.35 -10.38
CA GLU A 372 14.30 -1.04 -10.85
C GLU A 372 13.19 -0.01 -10.64
N LEU A 373 13.43 0.99 -9.78
CA LEU A 373 12.48 2.09 -9.59
C LEU A 373 12.52 3.06 -10.78
N GLN A 374 11.42 3.14 -11.53
CA GLN A 374 11.27 4.03 -12.68
C GLN A 374 10.84 5.43 -12.22
N GLU A 375 9.87 5.49 -11.31
CA GLU A 375 9.22 6.73 -10.89
C GLU A 375 8.60 6.56 -9.50
N GLU A 376 8.69 7.62 -8.70
CA GLU A 376 7.95 7.79 -7.45
C GLU A 376 7.10 9.07 -7.61
N LYS A 377 5.80 8.99 -7.30
CA LYS A 377 4.88 10.11 -7.54
C LYS A 377 3.88 10.25 -6.40
N ASP A 378 3.62 11.50 -6.01
CA ASP A 378 2.47 11.83 -5.17
C ASP A 378 1.19 11.72 -6.01
N THR A 379 0.47 10.62 -5.83
CA THR A 379 -0.76 10.30 -6.56
C THR A 379 -1.99 10.31 -5.66
N TYR A 380 -1.82 10.67 -4.38
CA TYR A 380 -2.93 10.82 -3.47
C TYR A 380 -3.67 12.13 -3.74
N SER A 381 -4.99 12.06 -3.80
CA SER A 381 -5.84 13.25 -3.81
C SER A 381 -7.13 12.95 -3.06
N ASN A 382 -7.72 13.97 -2.47
CA ASN A 382 -9.05 13.84 -1.89
C ASN A 382 -9.90 15.08 -2.14
N MET A 383 -11.20 14.87 -2.06
CA MET A 383 -12.21 15.90 -2.12
C MET A 383 -13.23 15.61 -1.02
N LYS A 384 -13.61 16.65 -0.27
CA LYS A 384 -14.72 16.61 0.66
C LYS A 384 -15.88 17.45 0.13
N MET A 385 -17.07 16.85 0.09
CA MET A 385 -18.32 17.46 -0.34
C MET A 385 -19.40 17.18 0.71
N GLY A 386 -19.91 18.21 1.37
CA GLY A 386 -20.71 18.04 2.58
C GLY A 386 -19.94 17.24 3.63
N THR A 387 -20.55 16.17 4.16
CA THR A 387 -19.90 15.23 5.09
C THR A 387 -19.19 14.08 4.38
N ASN A 388 -19.27 13.99 3.06
CA ASN A 388 -18.68 12.89 2.30
C ASN A 388 -17.27 13.23 1.84
N ARG A 389 -16.38 12.25 1.87
CA ARG A 389 -15.02 12.32 1.34
C ARG A 389 -14.81 11.26 0.28
N ILE A 390 -14.18 11.67 -0.81
CA ILE A 390 -13.63 10.77 -1.82
C ILE A 390 -12.11 10.91 -1.77
N ALA A 391 -11.42 9.81 -1.50
CA ALA A 391 -9.98 9.71 -1.60
C ALA A 391 -9.59 8.81 -2.79
N VAL A 392 -8.60 9.24 -3.56
CA VAL A 392 -8.13 8.54 -4.77
C VAL A 392 -6.65 8.27 -4.64
N TYR A 393 -6.27 7.01 -4.77
CA TYR A 393 -4.89 6.55 -4.86
C TYR A 393 -4.66 5.98 -6.27
N GLU A 394 -4.01 6.76 -7.14
CA GLU A 394 -3.78 6.35 -8.53
C GLU A 394 -2.59 5.40 -8.66
N LEU A 395 -2.80 4.29 -9.39
CA LEU A 395 -1.79 3.38 -9.91
C LEU A 395 -1.76 3.47 -11.43
N ASN A 396 -0.70 4.06 -11.98
CA ASN A 396 -0.55 4.29 -13.42
C ASN A 396 0.64 3.51 -13.99
N SER A 397 0.35 2.49 -14.81
CA SER A 397 1.37 1.70 -15.52
C SER A 397 1.55 2.22 -16.95
N ARG A 398 2.82 2.36 -17.40
CA ARG A 398 3.14 2.69 -18.80
C ARG A 398 3.51 1.46 -19.63
N GLY A 399 3.28 0.26 -19.10
CA GLY A 399 3.62 -1.02 -19.71
C GLY A 399 4.91 -1.64 -19.15
N TYR A 400 4.91 -2.96 -18.99
CA TYR A 400 5.99 -3.76 -18.37
C TYR A 400 6.38 -3.30 -16.95
N ASP A 401 5.45 -2.68 -16.23
CA ASP A 401 5.70 -2.10 -14.92
C ASP A 401 4.93 -2.86 -13.82
N VAL A 402 5.45 -2.78 -12.60
CA VAL A 402 4.75 -3.03 -11.34
C VAL A 402 4.58 -1.70 -10.64
N VAL A 403 3.34 -1.36 -10.29
CA VAL A 403 3.01 -0.13 -9.56
C VAL A 403 2.51 -0.49 -8.19
N ASP A 404 3.18 -0.03 -7.14
CA ASP A 404 2.78 -0.22 -5.76
C ASP A 404 2.21 1.08 -5.18
N GLN A 405 1.26 0.95 -4.26
CA GLN A 405 0.74 2.02 -3.42
C GLN A 405 0.31 1.43 -2.07
N TRP A 406 0.44 2.20 -1.00
CA TRP A 406 0.02 1.76 0.33
C TRP A 406 -0.46 2.90 1.23
N TYR A 407 -1.30 2.56 2.20
CA TYR A 407 -1.57 3.42 3.36
C TYR A 407 -1.77 2.55 4.60
N LEU A 408 -1.49 3.12 5.77
CA LEU A 408 -1.87 2.61 7.08
C LEU A 408 -3.04 3.46 7.59
N ALA A 409 -4.13 2.83 8.04
CA ALA A 409 -5.31 3.50 8.55
C ALA A 409 -5.61 3.06 9.99
N SER A 410 -5.92 4.05 10.82
CA SER A 410 -6.36 3.90 12.20
C SER A 410 -7.62 4.73 12.42
N ALA A 411 -8.60 4.16 13.13
CA ALA A 411 -9.76 4.91 13.61
C ALA A 411 -9.41 5.81 14.82
N GLU A 412 -8.21 5.65 15.37
CA GLU A 412 -7.65 6.47 16.42
C GLU A 412 -6.45 7.28 15.91
N LYS A 413 -5.84 8.09 16.78
CA LYS A 413 -4.59 8.77 16.45
C LYS A 413 -3.43 7.77 16.39
N LEU A 414 -2.69 7.80 15.29
CA LEU A 414 -1.41 7.10 15.14
C LEU A 414 -0.34 7.68 16.06
N PHE A 415 -0.40 9.00 16.31
CA PHE A 415 0.47 9.72 17.24
C PHE A 415 -0.34 10.46 18.30
N SER A 416 0.04 10.30 19.55
CA SER A 416 -0.61 10.91 20.72
C SER A 416 -0.64 12.44 20.66
N THR A 417 0.40 13.07 20.09
CA THR A 417 0.48 14.52 19.89
C THR A 417 1.09 14.91 18.53
N ASP A 418 0.85 16.15 18.11
CA ASP A 418 1.42 16.71 16.89
C ASP A 418 2.96 16.79 16.97
N GLU A 419 3.53 17.06 18.15
CA GLU A 419 4.98 17.08 18.35
C GLU A 419 5.61 15.70 18.14
N ARG A 420 4.92 14.63 18.56
CA ARG A 420 5.38 13.25 18.39
C ARG A 420 5.39 12.85 16.92
N MET A 421 4.29 13.14 16.22
CA MET A 421 4.18 12.96 14.77
C MET A 421 5.28 13.73 14.03
N ASP A 422 5.44 15.00 14.37
CA ASP A 422 6.38 15.88 13.71
C ASP A 422 7.85 15.48 13.98
N SER A 423 8.16 15.03 15.20
CA SER A 423 9.46 14.43 15.56
C SER A 423 9.76 13.19 14.70
N TRP A 424 8.78 12.31 14.51
CA TRP A 424 8.91 11.15 13.62
C TRP A 424 9.18 11.55 12.16
N ILE A 425 8.47 12.56 11.64
CA ILE A 425 8.68 13.07 10.28
C ILE A 425 10.12 13.59 10.13
N ARG A 426 10.62 14.39 11.09
CA ARG A 426 12.00 14.90 11.08
C ARG A 426 13.03 13.78 11.15
N GLU A 427 12.83 12.81 12.04
CA GLU A 427 13.74 11.65 12.16
C GLU A 427 13.75 10.85 10.85
N SER A 428 12.58 10.60 10.26
CA SER A 428 12.46 9.85 9.01
C SER A 428 13.20 10.53 7.85
N VAL A 429 13.13 11.86 7.78
CA VAL A 429 13.83 12.67 6.77
C VAL A 429 15.35 12.69 7.03
N ALA A 430 15.78 12.86 8.29
CA ALA A 430 17.19 12.89 8.65
C ALA A 430 17.89 11.56 8.39
N TYR A 431 17.18 10.44 8.61
CA TYR A 431 17.71 9.08 8.47
C TYR A 431 17.11 8.33 7.28
N TYR A 432 16.77 9.04 6.20
CA TYR A 432 16.01 8.49 5.06
C TYR A 432 16.61 7.24 4.41
N LYS A 433 17.93 7.01 4.48
CA LYS A 433 18.60 5.79 3.98
C LYS A 433 18.35 4.55 4.87
N LYS A 434 18.01 4.77 6.15
CA LYS A 434 17.81 3.75 7.18
C LYS A 434 16.34 3.64 7.61
N ARG A 435 15.41 4.15 6.80
CA ARG A 435 13.97 4.14 7.08
C ARG A 435 13.21 3.59 5.89
N ASN A 436 12.25 2.72 6.17
CA ASN A 436 11.38 2.17 5.16
C ASN A 436 10.39 3.25 4.67
N LYS A 437 10.20 3.27 3.35
CA LYS A 437 9.38 4.26 2.63
C LYS A 437 8.40 3.56 1.68
N TRP A 438 8.90 2.53 1.00
CA TRP A 438 8.17 1.73 0.03
C TRP A 438 7.80 0.38 0.66
N TYR A 439 6.68 0.34 1.38
CA TYR A 439 6.13 -0.90 1.91
C TYR A 439 5.29 -1.61 0.85
N THR A 440 5.33 -2.94 0.88
CA THR A 440 4.44 -3.81 0.12
C THR A 440 3.94 -4.91 1.04
N ALA A 441 2.88 -5.62 0.64
CA ALA A 441 2.38 -6.78 1.40
C ALA A 441 3.47 -7.84 1.67
N ASN A 442 4.50 -7.94 0.81
CA ASN A 442 5.57 -8.94 0.89
C ASN A 442 6.88 -8.44 1.52
N GLY A 443 6.87 -7.21 2.05
CA GLY A 443 8.02 -6.57 2.69
C GLY A 443 8.44 -5.26 2.02
N PRO A 444 9.14 -4.39 2.76
CA PRO A 444 9.61 -3.11 2.24
C PRO A 444 10.74 -3.28 1.21
N TYR A 445 10.73 -2.42 0.19
CA TYR A 445 11.83 -2.29 -0.77
C TYR A 445 12.74 -1.13 -0.38
N ASN A 446 14.04 -1.39 -0.38
CA ASN A 446 15.09 -0.44 0.00
C ASN A 446 16.13 -0.32 -1.10
N LYS A 447 16.79 0.83 -1.17
CA LYS A 447 17.92 1.03 -2.08
C LYS A 447 19.00 -0.01 -1.77
N MET A 448 19.39 -0.79 -2.78
CA MET A 448 20.44 -1.80 -2.62
C MET A 448 21.81 -1.22 -2.94
N ALA A 449 22.85 -1.84 -2.35
CA ALA A 449 24.24 -1.54 -2.67
C ALA A 449 24.49 -1.72 -4.18
N THR A 450 25.34 -0.89 -4.77
CA THR A 450 25.67 -0.95 -6.20
C THR A 450 26.38 -2.26 -6.60
N THR A 451 26.99 -2.94 -5.64
CA THR A 451 27.74 -4.20 -5.77
C THR A 451 26.86 -5.44 -5.60
N ILE A 452 25.67 -5.43 -6.20
CA ILE A 452 24.73 -6.58 -6.16
C ILE A 452 24.28 -6.97 -7.56
N GLU A 453 23.76 -8.18 -7.70
CA GLU A 453 23.11 -8.66 -8.91
C GLU A 453 21.67 -9.13 -8.60
N PRO A 454 20.68 -8.77 -9.44
CA PRO A 454 20.78 -7.83 -10.55
C PRO A 454 20.79 -6.36 -10.09
N MET A 455 21.71 -5.55 -10.61
CA MET A 455 21.71 -4.08 -10.47
C MET A 455 21.49 -3.45 -11.86
N PRO A 456 20.46 -2.62 -12.07
CA PRO A 456 20.22 -1.96 -13.36
C PRO A 456 21.30 -0.92 -13.67
N ALA A 457 21.52 -0.65 -14.96
CA ALA A 457 22.47 0.37 -15.43
C ALA A 457 22.13 1.78 -14.92
N SER A 458 20.87 2.05 -14.59
CA SER A 458 20.42 3.30 -13.97
C SER A 458 20.92 3.49 -12.52
N GLY A 459 21.42 2.43 -11.89
CA GLY A 459 21.76 2.39 -10.47
C GLY A 459 20.55 2.38 -9.53
N ARG A 460 19.31 2.36 -10.06
CA ARG A 460 18.06 2.43 -9.27
C ARG A 460 17.55 1.06 -8.83
N GLY A 461 18.46 0.17 -8.42
CA GLY A 461 18.12 -1.14 -7.89
C GLY A 461 17.63 -1.07 -6.45
N TYR A 462 16.43 -1.62 -6.22
CA TYR A 462 15.77 -1.76 -4.93
C TYR A 462 15.50 -3.23 -4.63
N GLY A 463 15.57 -3.63 -3.37
CA GLY A 463 15.38 -5.00 -2.93
C GLY A 463 15.01 -5.05 -1.46
N ARG A 464 14.67 -6.23 -0.97
CA ARG A 464 14.31 -6.41 0.45
C ARG A 464 15.59 -6.56 1.25
N ASN A 465 15.97 -5.50 1.97
CA ASN A 465 17.11 -5.56 2.89
C ASN A 465 16.63 -6.08 4.24
N LEU A 466 16.99 -7.32 4.56
CA LEU A 466 16.61 -8.01 5.80
C LEU A 466 16.91 -7.21 7.08
N LEU A 467 17.95 -6.37 7.09
CA LEU A 467 18.27 -5.52 8.25
C LEU A 467 17.34 -4.31 8.40
N LEU A 468 16.65 -3.90 7.34
CA LEU A 468 15.64 -2.85 7.36
C LEU A 468 14.23 -3.41 7.45
N VAL A 469 14.01 -4.67 7.03
CA VAL A 469 12.73 -5.36 7.29
C VAL A 469 12.49 -5.45 8.80
N LYS A 470 13.54 -5.72 9.59
CA LYS A 470 13.48 -5.56 11.05
C LYS A 470 13.49 -4.05 11.38
N GLU A 471 12.42 -3.54 11.94
CA GLU A 471 12.26 -2.12 12.28
C GLU A 471 12.83 -1.82 13.69
N ASP A 472 14.14 -2.05 13.88
CA ASP A 472 14.78 -2.01 15.21
C ASP A 472 14.74 -0.64 15.88
N ARG A 473 14.91 0.44 15.12
CA ARG A 473 14.72 1.80 15.64
C ARG A 473 13.29 2.03 16.11
N VAL A 474 12.31 1.54 15.35
CA VAL A 474 10.89 1.65 15.71
C VAL A 474 10.60 0.89 17.00
N MET A 475 11.23 -0.27 17.22
CA MET A 475 11.14 -0.99 18.50
C MET A 475 11.63 -0.14 19.67
N LEU A 476 12.76 0.55 19.51
CA LEU A 476 13.30 1.42 20.56
C LEU A 476 12.35 2.59 20.84
N LEU A 477 11.82 3.23 19.80
CA LEU A 477 10.85 4.32 19.94
C LEU A 477 9.54 3.85 20.57
N TYR A 478 9.02 2.68 20.17
CA TYR A 478 7.84 2.07 20.79
C TYR A 478 8.05 1.82 22.29
N ASN A 479 9.21 1.29 22.68
CA ASN A 479 9.51 1.05 24.09
C ASN A 479 9.58 2.33 24.92
N GLN A 480 9.95 3.46 24.32
CA GLN A 480 10.01 4.76 24.98
C GLN A 480 8.68 5.51 25.04
N THR A 481 7.82 5.31 24.03
CA THR A 481 6.69 6.22 23.77
C THR A 481 5.34 5.53 23.73
N LYS A 482 5.31 4.24 23.36
CA LYS A 482 4.10 3.46 23.14
C LYS A 482 3.14 4.09 22.13
N GLU A 483 3.66 4.85 21.15
CA GLU A 483 2.83 5.38 20.06
C GLU A 483 2.25 4.23 19.23
N ARG A 484 0.97 4.37 18.87
CA ARG A 484 0.20 3.41 18.07
C ARG A 484 0.83 3.16 16.71
N PHE A 485 1.33 4.22 16.06
CA PHE A 485 2.08 4.11 14.81
C PHE A 485 3.27 3.14 14.89
N TYR A 486 4.04 3.19 15.98
CA TYR A 486 5.19 2.30 16.12
C TYR A 486 4.75 0.86 16.37
N GLU A 487 3.67 0.66 17.11
CA GLU A 487 3.02 -0.64 17.27
C GLU A 487 2.64 -1.26 15.91
N ASP A 488 2.01 -0.47 15.05
CA ASP A 488 1.54 -0.91 13.73
C ASP A 488 2.69 -1.33 12.80
N ILE A 489 3.75 -0.52 12.76
CA ILE A 489 4.94 -0.82 11.99
C ILE A 489 5.61 -2.10 12.50
N LEU A 490 5.62 -2.34 13.81
CA LEU A 490 6.19 -3.55 14.40
C LEU A 490 5.37 -4.80 14.05
N HIS A 491 4.04 -4.76 14.16
CA HIS A 491 3.17 -5.85 13.73
C HIS A 491 3.34 -6.16 12.23
N ASN A 492 3.47 -5.12 11.40
CA ASN A 492 3.75 -5.28 9.99
C ASN A 492 5.13 -5.91 9.73
N SER A 493 6.18 -5.47 10.45
CA SER A 493 7.53 -6.02 10.38
C SER A 493 7.56 -7.50 10.76
N PHE A 494 6.95 -7.88 11.88
CA PHE A 494 6.86 -9.29 12.29
C PHE A 494 6.16 -10.15 11.23
N THR A 495 5.06 -9.65 10.68
CA THR A 495 4.32 -10.33 9.61
C THR A 495 5.16 -10.45 8.33
N ASN A 496 5.88 -9.39 7.92
CA ASN A 496 6.76 -9.43 6.76
C ASN A 496 7.93 -10.40 6.94
N LEU A 497 8.52 -10.49 8.14
CA LEU A 497 9.56 -11.47 8.44
C LEU A 497 9.05 -12.91 8.32
N THR A 498 7.81 -13.19 8.78
CA THR A 498 7.18 -14.51 8.60
C THR A 498 6.90 -14.81 7.13
N ILE A 499 6.37 -13.84 6.37
CA ILE A 499 6.12 -13.99 4.93
C ILE A 499 7.43 -14.29 4.18
N PHE A 500 8.48 -13.53 4.50
CA PHE A 500 9.77 -13.65 3.84
C PHE A 500 10.46 -14.98 4.15
N ARG A 501 10.38 -15.45 5.41
CA ARG A 501 10.88 -16.77 5.83
C ARG A 501 10.16 -17.91 5.10
N GLY A 502 8.84 -17.77 4.92
CA GLY A 502 7.99 -18.86 4.46
C GLY A 502 8.10 -20.07 5.38
N ASN A 503 8.30 -21.26 4.79
CA ASN A 503 8.40 -22.52 5.53
C ASN A 503 9.84 -22.85 6.00
N LYS A 504 10.81 -21.96 5.80
CA LYS A 504 12.20 -22.19 6.22
C LYS A 504 12.37 -21.88 7.70
N SER A 505 13.46 -22.38 8.30
CA SER A 505 13.87 -22.02 9.66
C SER A 505 14.78 -20.78 9.71
N TYR A 506 15.03 -20.15 8.56
CA TYR A 506 15.98 -19.04 8.41
C TYR A 506 15.54 -18.08 7.29
N TRP A 507 16.16 -16.90 7.27
CA TRP A 507 15.93 -15.86 6.27
C TRP A 507 17.09 -15.85 5.26
N GLU A 508 16.74 -15.89 3.97
CA GLU A 508 17.69 -15.89 2.86
C GLU A 508 17.86 -14.49 2.25
N THR A 509 19.08 -14.10 1.95
CA THR A 509 19.35 -12.93 1.11
C THR A 509 19.02 -13.26 -0.35
N GLU A 510 18.16 -12.44 -0.98
CA GLU A 510 17.64 -12.68 -2.34
C GLU A 510 18.49 -12.07 -3.47
N VAL A 511 19.50 -11.26 -3.11
CA VAL A 511 20.43 -10.64 -4.07
C VAL A 511 21.80 -11.28 -3.97
N THR A 512 22.49 -11.41 -5.09
CA THR A 512 23.89 -11.86 -5.06
C THR A 512 24.79 -10.67 -4.78
N SER A 513 25.70 -10.79 -3.82
CA SER A 513 26.79 -9.81 -3.63
C SER A 513 27.89 -10.08 -4.65
N THR A 514 28.27 -9.08 -5.46
CA THR A 514 29.36 -9.25 -6.44
C THR A 514 30.69 -9.47 -5.74
N TYR A 515 30.93 -8.83 -4.60
CA TYR A 515 32.11 -9.07 -3.76
C TYR A 515 32.23 -10.53 -3.33
N LEU A 516 31.14 -11.11 -2.78
CA LEU A 516 31.14 -12.50 -2.32
C LEU A 516 31.24 -13.49 -3.50
N LYS A 517 30.60 -13.17 -4.62
CA LYS A 517 30.71 -13.94 -5.87
C LYS A 517 32.15 -13.94 -6.39
N HIS A 518 32.86 -12.82 -6.38
CA HIS A 518 34.26 -12.78 -6.80
C HIS A 518 35.19 -13.56 -5.87
N LEU A 519 34.96 -13.49 -4.56
CA LEU A 519 35.81 -14.18 -3.57
C LEU A 519 35.60 -15.69 -3.52
N TYR A 520 34.36 -16.15 -3.67
CA TYR A 520 33.98 -17.52 -3.33
C TYR A 520 33.18 -18.22 -4.43
N ASN A 521 32.89 -17.53 -5.53
CA ASN A 521 32.07 -18.02 -6.63
C ASN A 521 30.70 -18.55 -6.19
N PHE A 522 30.06 -17.89 -5.22
CA PHE A 522 28.69 -18.22 -4.80
C PHE A 522 27.68 -17.11 -5.05
N THR A 523 26.42 -17.51 -5.18
CA THR A 523 25.29 -16.68 -5.59
C THR A 523 24.14 -16.77 -4.60
N ALA A 524 23.20 -15.82 -4.65
CA ALA A 524 21.92 -15.95 -3.97
C ALA A 524 21.11 -17.17 -4.46
N PRO A 525 20.17 -17.68 -3.64
CA PRO A 525 19.95 -17.28 -2.25
C PRO A 525 21.01 -17.84 -1.29
N PHE A 526 21.29 -17.11 -0.22
CA PHE A 526 22.20 -17.54 0.85
C PHE A 526 21.77 -17.01 2.21
N VAL A 527 22.21 -17.67 3.27
CA VAL A 527 22.03 -17.19 4.64
C VAL A 527 23.21 -16.30 5.00
N ASP A 528 22.93 -15.07 5.40
CA ASP A 528 23.89 -14.21 6.11
C ASP A 528 23.65 -14.40 7.62
N THR A 529 24.69 -14.84 8.34
CA THR A 529 24.58 -15.13 9.78
C THR A 529 24.31 -13.87 10.61
N ARG A 530 24.81 -12.70 10.21
CA ARG A 530 24.55 -11.45 10.94
C ARG A 530 23.11 -10.97 10.73
N PHE A 531 22.55 -11.19 9.54
CA PHE A 531 21.14 -10.86 9.29
C PHE A 531 20.22 -11.74 10.11
N ASN A 532 20.47 -13.06 10.12
CA ASN A 532 19.65 -14.02 10.84
C ASN A 532 19.78 -13.86 12.36
N GLU A 533 20.98 -13.56 12.87
CA GLU A 533 21.19 -13.19 14.27
C GLU A 533 20.32 -12.00 14.67
N GLN A 534 20.42 -10.89 13.93
CA GLN A 534 19.69 -9.68 14.31
C GLN A 534 18.17 -9.84 14.17
N ILE A 535 17.70 -10.62 13.19
CA ILE A 535 16.28 -10.96 13.09
C ILE A 535 15.83 -11.83 14.26
N ALA A 536 16.60 -12.85 14.62
CA ALA A 536 16.29 -13.72 15.76
C ALA A 536 16.22 -12.93 17.07
N LEU A 537 17.15 -12.01 17.31
CA LEU A 537 17.13 -11.10 18.46
C LEU A 537 15.95 -10.13 18.42
N PHE A 538 15.63 -9.58 17.25
CA PHE A 538 14.48 -8.69 17.08
C PHE A 538 13.17 -9.40 17.42
N LEU A 539 12.97 -10.63 16.93
CA LEU A 539 11.79 -11.44 17.22
C LEU A 539 11.74 -11.88 18.69
N TYR A 540 12.88 -12.28 19.27
CA TYR A 540 12.95 -12.68 20.67
C TYR A 540 12.62 -11.51 21.61
N ASN A 541 13.28 -10.36 21.43
CA ASN A 541 13.06 -9.19 22.27
C ASN A 541 11.67 -8.56 22.03
N GLY A 542 11.27 -8.45 20.77
CA GLY A 542 10.01 -7.85 20.35
C GLY A 542 8.81 -8.73 20.73
N GLY A 543 8.83 -10.00 20.35
CA GLY A 543 7.71 -10.91 20.64
C GLY A 543 7.46 -11.07 22.14
N ASN A 544 8.51 -11.05 22.96
CA ASN A 544 8.36 -11.05 24.43
C ASN A 544 7.67 -9.78 24.94
N ALA A 545 8.06 -8.60 24.42
CA ALA A 545 7.45 -7.32 24.81
C ALA A 545 5.96 -7.22 24.46
N PHE A 546 5.52 -7.97 23.45
CA PHE A 546 4.13 -8.08 23.02
C PHE A 546 3.40 -9.32 23.58
N GLY A 547 4.04 -10.10 24.47
CA GLY A 547 3.41 -11.22 25.18
C GLY A 547 3.09 -12.45 24.30
N HIS A 548 3.79 -12.63 23.19
CA HIS A 548 3.53 -13.75 22.28
C HIS A 548 4.08 -15.07 22.81
N LYS A 549 3.45 -16.19 22.42
CA LYS A 549 3.85 -17.54 22.87
C LYS A 549 5.02 -18.12 22.06
N ASP A 550 5.22 -17.65 20.85
CA ASP A 550 6.19 -18.13 19.85
C ASP A 550 7.38 -17.18 19.63
N TYR A 551 7.54 -16.17 20.47
CA TYR A 551 8.62 -15.16 20.37
C TYR A 551 10.02 -15.78 20.29
N ASN A 552 10.23 -16.93 20.94
CA ASN A 552 11.51 -17.63 20.99
C ASN A 552 11.71 -18.65 19.85
N GLU A 553 10.74 -18.82 18.95
CA GLU A 553 10.85 -19.75 17.82
C GLU A 553 11.98 -19.33 16.86
N GLY A 554 12.09 -18.04 16.55
CA GLY A 554 13.16 -17.51 15.70
C GLY A 554 14.55 -17.77 16.29
N LEU A 555 14.72 -17.56 17.61
CA LEU A 555 15.95 -17.87 18.34
C LEU A 555 16.29 -19.36 18.25
N LYS A 556 15.32 -20.23 18.56
CA LYS A 556 15.50 -21.69 18.51
C LYS A 556 15.90 -22.17 17.11
N ASN A 557 15.19 -21.69 16.09
CA ASN A 557 15.42 -22.07 14.71
C ASN A 557 16.82 -21.67 14.22
N TYR A 558 17.26 -20.45 14.55
CA TYR A 558 18.58 -19.99 14.16
C TYR A 558 19.71 -20.70 14.96
N ALA A 559 19.54 -20.91 16.27
CA ALA A 559 20.48 -21.68 17.08
C ALA A 559 20.64 -23.11 16.56
N ASN A 560 19.54 -23.76 16.18
CA ASN A 560 19.56 -25.09 15.55
C ASN A 560 20.31 -25.09 14.21
N LEU A 561 20.14 -24.04 13.39
CA LEU A 561 20.88 -23.89 12.14
C LEU A 561 22.40 -23.80 12.37
N LEU A 562 22.83 -23.08 13.41
CA LEU A 562 24.25 -22.97 13.78
C LEU A 562 24.82 -24.33 14.22
N VAL A 563 24.12 -25.04 15.11
CA VAL A 563 24.49 -26.41 15.54
C VAL A 563 24.58 -27.36 14.34
N GLN A 564 23.67 -27.23 13.37
CA GLN A 564 23.66 -28.04 12.16
C GLN A 564 24.91 -27.84 11.29
N GLN A 565 25.54 -26.66 11.31
CA GLN A 565 26.75 -26.41 10.51
C GLN A 565 27.90 -27.35 10.91
N HIS A 566 28.08 -27.60 12.20
CA HIS A 566 29.07 -28.57 12.66
C HIS A 566 28.74 -29.99 12.19
N ARG A 567 27.47 -30.42 12.36
CA ARG A 567 26.99 -31.76 11.95
C ARG A 567 27.14 -32.03 10.46
N THR A 568 27.00 -30.99 9.64
CA THR A 568 27.10 -31.09 8.17
C THR A 568 28.52 -30.86 7.63
N GLY A 569 29.50 -30.62 8.51
CA GLY A 569 30.89 -30.37 8.13
C GLY A 569 31.14 -28.99 7.52
N ASN A 570 30.17 -28.07 7.60
CA ASN A 570 30.31 -26.69 7.14
C ASN A 570 30.96 -25.79 8.22
N VAL A 571 32.06 -26.27 8.78
CA VAL A 571 32.86 -25.55 9.78
C VAL A 571 34.34 -25.66 9.45
N THR A 572 35.13 -24.69 9.90
CA THR A 572 36.59 -24.80 9.89
C THR A 572 37.05 -25.38 11.21
N ALA A 573 37.35 -26.68 11.23
CA ALA A 573 37.76 -27.39 12.45
C ALA A 573 39.25 -27.21 12.74
N LEU A 574 39.57 -26.80 13.97
CA LEU A 574 40.92 -26.87 14.55
C LEU A 574 41.12 -28.20 15.29
N SER A 575 40.05 -28.74 15.85
CA SER A 575 39.98 -30.08 16.42
C SER A 575 38.52 -30.56 16.44
N LYS A 576 38.25 -31.78 16.94
CA LYS A 576 36.87 -32.26 17.14
C LYS A 576 36.02 -31.36 18.04
N THR A 577 36.63 -30.59 18.94
CA THR A 577 35.94 -29.77 19.95
C THR A 577 36.24 -28.27 19.81
N ALA A 578 36.85 -27.86 18.69
CA ALA A 578 37.18 -26.46 18.44
C ALA A 578 37.06 -26.16 16.94
N TYR A 579 36.13 -25.28 16.57
CA TYR A 579 35.88 -24.95 15.17
C TYR A 579 35.25 -23.56 15.00
N TYR A 580 35.32 -23.05 13.78
CA TYR A 580 34.68 -21.80 13.36
C TYR A 580 33.50 -22.04 12.43
N ILE A 581 32.43 -21.27 12.62
CA ILE A 581 31.28 -21.23 11.71
C ILE A 581 31.52 -20.08 10.68
N PRO A 582 31.30 -20.31 9.37
CA PRO A 582 31.49 -19.29 8.35
C PRO A 582 30.37 -18.23 8.34
N ASP A 583 30.64 -17.06 7.77
CA ASP A 583 29.71 -15.93 7.75
C ASP A 583 28.45 -16.19 6.91
N TYR A 584 28.61 -16.95 5.82
CA TYR A 584 27.58 -17.18 4.82
C TYR A 584 27.34 -18.66 4.53
N PHE A 585 26.07 -19.06 4.42
CA PHE A 585 25.65 -20.41 4.01
C PHE A 585 24.94 -20.36 2.65
N PRO A 586 25.63 -20.71 1.54
CA PRO A 586 25.00 -20.76 0.22
C PRO A 586 23.91 -21.85 0.16
N ALA A 587 22.74 -21.54 -0.38
CA ALA A 587 21.63 -22.51 -0.42
C ALA A 587 21.79 -23.58 -1.52
N LYS A 588 22.51 -23.25 -2.60
CA LYS A 588 22.62 -24.08 -3.82
C LYS A 588 24.05 -24.52 -4.14
N GLN A 589 25.00 -24.25 -3.25
CA GLN A 589 26.43 -24.49 -3.50
C GLN A 589 27.12 -25.01 -2.24
N ARG A 590 28.14 -25.85 -2.41
CA ARG A 590 29.02 -26.29 -1.31
C ARG A 590 30.31 -25.49 -1.36
N VAL A 591 30.30 -24.31 -0.76
CA VAL A 591 31.47 -23.45 -0.62
C VAL A 591 31.57 -23.00 0.83
N ARG A 592 32.78 -23.08 1.39
CA ARG A 592 33.07 -22.53 2.71
C ARG A 592 33.59 -21.11 2.56
N THR A 593 32.91 -20.16 3.18
CA THR A 593 33.32 -18.75 3.18
C THR A 593 34.24 -18.45 4.36
N HIS A 594 34.70 -17.20 4.47
CA HIS A 594 35.47 -16.76 5.64
C HIS A 594 34.62 -16.75 6.92
N THR A 595 35.31 -16.65 8.04
CA THR A 595 34.71 -16.32 9.34
C THR A 595 35.21 -14.96 9.78
N SER A 596 34.33 -13.98 9.94
CA SER A 596 34.63 -12.71 10.58
C SER A 596 34.43 -12.80 12.09
N MET A 597 35.22 -12.04 12.86
CA MET A 597 35.14 -12.08 14.32
C MET A 597 33.74 -11.69 14.84
N ASN A 598 33.13 -10.62 14.31
CA ASN A 598 31.78 -10.19 14.73
C ASN A 598 30.70 -11.26 14.45
N HIS A 599 30.70 -11.88 13.26
CA HIS A 599 29.77 -12.96 12.92
C HIS A 599 29.96 -14.18 13.84
N LEU A 600 31.21 -14.53 14.16
CA LEU A 600 31.53 -15.64 15.03
C LEU A 600 31.06 -15.40 16.48
N LEU A 601 31.33 -14.20 17.02
CA LEU A 601 30.88 -13.81 18.35
C LEU A 601 29.36 -13.73 18.42
N GLY A 602 28.71 -13.15 17.42
CA GLY A 602 27.25 -13.08 17.32
C GLY A 602 26.58 -14.47 17.30
N GLY A 603 27.10 -15.39 16.48
CA GLY A 603 26.64 -16.78 16.46
C GLY A 603 26.85 -17.51 17.81
N MET A 604 27.99 -17.30 18.46
CA MET A 604 28.25 -17.85 19.79
C MET A 604 27.30 -17.28 20.85
N ASN A 605 27.04 -15.97 20.81
CA ASN A 605 26.13 -15.29 21.72
C ASN A 605 24.68 -15.80 21.54
N ILE A 606 24.24 -16.06 20.31
CA ILE A 606 22.95 -16.72 20.04
C ILE A 606 22.88 -18.11 20.69
N LEU A 607 23.94 -18.92 20.58
CA LEU A 607 23.97 -20.24 21.20
C LEU A 607 23.93 -20.16 22.73
N LEU A 608 24.62 -19.20 23.33
CA LEU A 608 24.55 -18.97 24.78
C LEU A 608 23.15 -18.49 25.21
N LEU A 609 22.52 -17.60 24.44
CA LEU A 609 21.16 -17.14 24.71
C LEU A 609 20.16 -18.30 24.60
N ALA A 610 20.26 -19.12 23.55
CA ALA A 610 19.44 -20.31 23.38
C ALA A 610 19.66 -21.34 24.49
N TYR A 611 20.89 -21.51 24.98
CA TYR A 611 21.17 -22.34 26.15
C TYR A 611 20.47 -21.79 27.41
N GLN A 612 20.56 -20.47 27.65
CA GLN A 612 19.92 -19.84 28.79
C GLN A 612 18.40 -19.97 28.75
N GLU A 613 17.79 -19.84 27.56
CA GLU A 613 16.36 -19.96 27.31
C GLU A 613 15.86 -21.41 27.42
N PHE A 614 16.47 -22.34 26.67
CA PHE A 614 15.94 -23.69 26.48
C PHE A 614 16.60 -24.76 27.34
N LYS A 615 17.73 -24.45 28.00
CA LYS A 615 18.54 -25.38 28.80
C LYS A 615 19.04 -26.62 28.06
N ASP A 616 19.04 -26.61 26.73
CA ASP A 616 19.57 -27.72 25.92
C ASP A 616 21.11 -27.66 25.86
N PRO A 617 21.83 -28.67 26.39
CA PRO A 617 23.28 -28.67 26.44
C PRO A 617 23.96 -28.61 25.07
N VAL A 618 23.27 -28.98 23.99
CA VAL A 618 23.84 -28.91 22.63
C VAL A 618 24.28 -27.49 22.27
N TYR A 619 23.54 -26.48 22.71
CA TYR A 619 23.88 -25.08 22.42
C TYR A 619 25.13 -24.66 23.18
N LEU A 620 25.24 -25.04 24.46
CA LEU A 620 26.42 -24.75 25.27
C LEU A 620 27.67 -25.46 24.75
N GLU A 621 27.54 -26.71 24.28
CA GLU A 621 28.63 -27.47 23.66
C GLU A 621 29.17 -26.76 22.42
N ASN A 622 28.28 -26.29 21.54
CA ASN A 622 28.67 -25.61 20.30
C ASN A 622 29.24 -24.22 20.59
N ALA A 623 28.67 -23.46 21.53
CA ALA A 623 29.24 -22.19 21.99
C ALA A 623 30.64 -22.40 22.59
N SER A 624 30.82 -23.45 23.40
CA SER A 624 32.11 -23.81 23.99
C SER A 624 33.15 -24.19 22.96
N ALA A 625 32.76 -24.81 21.85
CA ALA A 625 33.66 -25.15 20.76
C ALA A 625 34.16 -23.90 20.00
N ILE A 626 33.29 -22.90 19.81
CA ILE A 626 33.66 -21.61 19.23
C ILE A 626 34.61 -20.85 20.17
N GLU A 627 34.27 -20.73 21.45
CA GLU A 627 35.16 -20.11 22.46
C GLU A 627 36.54 -20.77 22.47
N LYS A 628 36.57 -22.12 22.50
CA LYS A 628 37.82 -22.87 22.49
C LYS A 628 38.64 -22.59 21.24
N ALA A 629 38.00 -22.45 20.07
CA ALA A 629 38.71 -22.09 18.83
C ALA A 629 39.34 -20.69 18.92
N ILE A 630 38.57 -19.70 19.37
CA ILE A 630 39.06 -18.32 19.59
C ILE A 630 40.23 -18.32 20.57
N ARG A 631 40.11 -19.02 21.70
CA ARG A 631 41.16 -19.13 22.71
C ARG A 631 42.40 -19.84 22.21
N THR A 632 42.26 -20.89 21.39
CA THR A 632 43.41 -21.60 20.81
C THR A 632 44.20 -20.73 19.83
N GLU A 633 43.54 -19.86 19.06
CA GLU A 633 44.17 -18.98 18.09
C GLU A 633 44.16 -17.49 18.51
N GLU A 634 44.04 -17.19 19.80
CA GLU A 634 43.89 -15.81 20.32
C GLU A 634 45.00 -14.88 19.80
N ASN A 635 46.26 -15.32 19.94
CA ASN A 635 47.43 -14.57 19.49
C ASN A 635 47.49 -14.35 17.97
N LYS A 636 46.72 -15.12 17.19
CA LYS A 636 46.60 -14.92 15.74
C LYS A 636 45.51 -13.91 15.38
N TRP A 637 44.46 -13.82 16.21
CA TRP A 637 43.38 -12.84 16.04
C TRP A 637 43.79 -11.41 16.41
N ILE A 638 44.68 -11.27 17.40
CA ILE A 638 45.18 -9.97 17.85
C ILE A 638 46.36 -9.56 16.96
N ARG A 639 46.26 -8.38 16.36
CA ARG A 639 47.31 -7.76 15.55
C ARG A 639 48.40 -7.16 16.43
N SER A 640 49.57 -6.90 15.84
CA SER A 640 50.70 -6.26 16.55
C SER A 640 50.37 -4.86 17.09
N ASP A 641 49.41 -4.15 16.48
CA ASP A 641 48.94 -2.84 16.93
C ASP A 641 47.84 -2.92 18.02
N GLY A 642 47.44 -4.13 18.42
CA GLY A 642 46.39 -4.41 19.40
C GLY A 642 44.97 -4.40 18.83
N ASP A 643 44.81 -4.11 17.54
CA ASP A 643 43.53 -4.25 16.86
C ASP A 643 43.23 -5.74 16.57
N ILE A 644 41.99 -6.06 16.21
CA ILE A 644 41.58 -7.41 15.84
C ILE A 644 41.63 -7.57 14.32
N TRP A 645 41.97 -8.77 13.83
CA TRP A 645 41.80 -9.07 12.41
C TRP A 645 40.31 -9.18 12.05
N TYR A 646 39.91 -8.58 10.93
CA TYR A 646 38.51 -8.62 10.48
C TYR A 646 38.01 -10.06 10.28
N LYS A 647 38.73 -10.85 9.49
CA LYS A 647 38.32 -12.21 9.11
C LYS A 647 39.46 -13.20 9.05
N ARG A 648 39.10 -14.47 9.21
CA ARG A 648 39.92 -15.64 8.93
C ARG A 648 39.42 -16.33 7.66
N ALA A 649 40.27 -16.40 6.65
CA ALA A 649 39.97 -17.08 5.39
C ALA A 649 39.92 -18.62 5.56
N PRO A 650 39.28 -19.35 4.62
CA PRO A 650 39.19 -20.81 4.69
C PRO A 650 40.54 -21.53 4.77
N ASP A 651 41.59 -20.94 4.18
CA ASP A 651 42.96 -21.46 4.19
C ASP A 651 43.73 -21.19 5.49
N GLY A 652 43.14 -20.44 6.43
CA GLY A 652 43.73 -20.11 7.73
C GLY A 652 44.41 -18.75 7.83
N GLN A 653 44.43 -17.95 6.75
CA GLN A 653 44.99 -16.61 6.80
C GLN A 653 44.06 -15.62 7.51
N PHE A 654 44.64 -14.67 8.25
CA PHE A 654 43.92 -13.59 8.92
C PHE A 654 44.09 -12.31 8.12
N ILE A 655 42.98 -11.69 7.72
CA ILE A 655 42.94 -10.68 6.65
C ILE A 655 42.05 -9.50 7.05
N GLY A 656 42.47 -8.29 6.67
CA GLY A 656 41.64 -7.08 6.72
C GLY A 656 41.74 -6.29 8.02
N ARG A 657 41.26 -5.05 7.97
CA ARG A 657 41.07 -4.17 9.13
C ARG A 657 39.68 -4.39 9.69
N ASP A 658 39.60 -4.59 11.00
CA ASP A 658 38.33 -4.80 11.68
C ASP A 658 37.49 -3.52 11.74
N TYR A 659 36.19 -3.70 11.98
CA TYR A 659 35.28 -2.59 12.22
C TYR A 659 35.74 -1.77 13.43
N VAL A 660 35.49 -0.46 13.39
CA VAL A 660 35.98 0.46 14.44
C VAL A 660 35.42 0.05 15.80
N HIS A 661 34.09 -0.07 15.92
CA HIS A 661 33.43 -0.31 17.21
C HIS A 661 32.72 -1.67 17.33
N LEU A 662 32.19 -2.20 16.22
CA LEU A 662 31.29 -3.37 16.22
C LEU A 662 31.85 -4.59 16.97
N THR A 663 33.09 -5.00 16.66
CA THR A 663 33.69 -6.18 17.29
C THR A 663 33.93 -5.97 18.78
N LEU A 664 34.17 -4.73 19.25
CA LEU A 664 34.28 -4.46 20.68
C LEU A 664 32.92 -4.59 21.38
N GLU A 665 31.83 -4.17 20.75
CA GLU A 665 30.46 -4.39 21.27
C GLU A 665 30.19 -5.90 21.45
N ASP A 666 30.47 -6.69 20.41
CA ASP A 666 30.22 -8.14 20.45
C ASP A 666 31.12 -8.84 21.49
N LEU A 667 32.39 -8.42 21.64
CA LEU A 667 33.31 -8.95 22.65
C LEU A 667 32.82 -8.67 24.08
N ILE A 668 32.34 -7.45 24.36
CA ILE A 668 31.77 -7.08 25.66
C ILE A 668 30.56 -7.95 25.97
N LEU A 669 29.66 -8.13 25.01
CA LEU A 669 28.49 -9.01 25.17
C LEU A 669 28.92 -10.46 25.41
N SER A 670 29.88 -10.98 24.64
CA SER A 670 30.40 -12.33 24.84
C SER A 670 31.02 -12.53 26.23
N TYR A 671 31.77 -11.55 26.73
CA TYR A 671 32.28 -11.58 28.10
C TYR A 671 31.13 -11.64 29.11
N GLU A 672 30.15 -10.75 28.99
CA GLU A 672 28.99 -10.68 29.89
C GLU A 672 28.22 -12.01 29.92
N MET A 673 28.00 -12.63 28.76
CA MET A 673 27.27 -13.90 28.65
C MET A 673 28.07 -15.06 29.21
N TRP A 674 29.36 -15.17 28.91
CA TRP A 674 30.19 -16.23 29.47
C TRP A 674 30.38 -16.08 30.98
N SER A 675 30.49 -14.88 31.51
CA SER A 675 30.57 -14.66 32.96
C SER A 675 29.36 -15.20 33.73
N LYS A 676 28.19 -15.23 33.09
CA LYS A 676 26.96 -15.81 33.67
C LYS A 676 26.88 -17.34 33.56
N VAL A 677 27.68 -17.95 32.69
CA VAL A 677 27.62 -19.39 32.37
C VAL A 677 28.85 -20.14 32.90
N ASP A 678 30.04 -19.68 32.55
CA ASP A 678 31.34 -20.22 32.97
C ASP A 678 32.40 -19.10 32.90
N GLN A 679 32.73 -18.54 34.06
CA GLN A 679 33.71 -17.44 34.20
C GLN A 679 35.09 -17.81 33.64
N SER A 680 35.47 -19.11 33.60
CA SER A 680 36.76 -19.52 33.08
C SER A 680 36.89 -19.25 31.57
N LYS A 681 35.76 -19.34 30.86
CA LYS A 681 35.64 -19.09 29.41
C LYS A 681 35.58 -17.60 29.07
N ALA A 682 35.17 -16.75 30.00
CA ALA A 682 35.14 -15.30 29.81
C ALA A 682 36.55 -14.67 29.65
N LYS A 683 37.60 -15.31 30.19
CA LYS A 683 38.96 -14.75 30.27
C LYS A 683 39.59 -14.40 28.93
N VAL A 684 39.29 -15.14 27.86
CA VAL A 684 39.80 -14.82 26.50
C VAL A 684 39.21 -13.51 25.99
N PHE A 685 37.90 -13.31 26.19
CA PHE A 685 37.20 -12.11 25.75
C PHE A 685 37.67 -10.88 26.53
N GLU A 686 37.93 -10.99 27.84
CA GLU A 686 38.54 -9.89 28.61
C GLU A 686 39.87 -9.41 28.01
N ARG A 687 40.75 -10.34 27.64
CA ARG A 687 42.04 -9.98 27.03
C ARG A 687 41.85 -9.31 25.67
N MET A 688 40.94 -9.81 24.85
CA MET A 688 40.61 -9.21 23.56
C MET A 688 39.95 -7.82 23.70
N ILE A 689 39.07 -7.63 24.68
CA ILE A 689 38.47 -6.32 25.04
C ILE A 689 39.59 -5.33 25.38
N ARG A 690 40.49 -5.69 26.30
CA ARG A 690 41.63 -4.85 26.69
C ARG A 690 42.50 -4.47 25.48
N SER A 691 42.75 -5.42 24.58
CA SER A 691 43.52 -5.17 23.36
C SER A 691 42.82 -4.17 22.44
N LYS A 692 41.57 -4.45 22.05
CA LYS A 692 40.80 -3.64 21.10
C LYS A 692 40.48 -2.27 21.67
N ALA A 693 40.00 -2.18 22.91
CA ALA A 693 39.72 -0.91 23.57
C ALA A 693 41.00 -0.09 23.75
N GLY A 694 42.12 -0.72 24.09
CA GLY A 694 43.43 -0.07 24.13
C GLY A 694 43.87 0.47 22.77
N TYR A 695 43.62 -0.26 21.68
CA TYR A 695 43.86 0.21 20.32
C TYR A 695 43.01 1.44 19.99
N LEU A 696 41.69 1.39 20.24
CA LEU A 696 40.78 2.52 19.99
C LEU A 696 41.15 3.75 20.82
N ASN A 697 41.58 3.54 22.07
CA ASN A 697 42.03 4.62 22.93
C ASN A 697 43.32 5.28 22.39
N ARG A 698 44.33 4.48 22.01
CA ARG A 698 45.60 5.00 21.44
C ARG A 698 45.37 5.74 20.11
N THR A 699 44.43 5.25 19.30
CA THR A 699 44.10 5.83 18.00
C THR A 699 42.99 6.88 18.04
N LYS A 700 42.47 7.19 19.24
CA LYS A 700 41.43 8.20 19.51
C LYS A 700 40.17 8.03 18.64
N GLN A 701 39.74 6.79 18.45
CA GLN A 701 38.59 6.44 17.60
C GLN A 701 37.23 6.57 18.31
N GLY A 702 37.19 7.04 19.56
CA GLY A 702 35.95 7.18 20.33
C GLY A 702 35.27 5.84 20.63
N TYR A 703 33.98 5.90 20.95
CA TYR A 703 33.19 4.74 21.37
C TYR A 703 31.70 4.94 21.05
N THR A 704 30.94 3.86 21.06
CA THR A 704 29.47 3.90 20.95
C THR A 704 28.82 3.92 22.33
N THR A 705 27.57 4.39 22.42
CA THR A 705 26.78 4.30 23.66
C THR A 705 26.69 2.84 24.15
N LYS A 706 26.58 1.87 23.23
CA LYS A 706 26.59 0.43 23.55
C LYS A 706 27.90 -0.03 24.21
N ILE A 707 29.05 0.45 23.74
CA ILE A 707 30.36 0.16 24.36
C ILE A 707 30.39 0.72 25.78
N LYS A 708 29.98 1.98 25.96
CA LYS A 708 29.98 2.66 27.26
C LYS A 708 29.13 1.90 28.28
N GLU A 709 27.86 1.71 27.97
CA GLU A 709 26.92 0.99 28.85
C GLU A 709 27.36 -0.47 29.06
N GLY A 710 27.92 -1.11 28.02
CA GLY A 710 28.42 -2.47 28.09
C GLY A 710 29.61 -2.62 29.03
N LEU A 711 30.60 -1.73 28.94
CA LEU A 711 31.76 -1.71 29.84
C LEU A 711 31.36 -1.44 31.29
N GLU A 712 30.37 -0.58 31.50
CA GLU A 712 29.78 -0.35 32.83
C GLU A 712 29.13 -1.63 33.38
N ARG A 713 28.32 -2.34 32.58
CA ARG A 713 27.68 -3.61 32.99
C ARG A 713 28.68 -4.69 33.42
N ILE A 714 29.85 -4.74 32.78
CA ILE A 714 30.89 -5.74 33.07
C ILE A 714 31.97 -5.24 34.04
N ASN A 715 31.77 -4.08 34.68
CA ASN A 715 32.72 -3.45 35.61
C ASN A 715 34.11 -3.19 35.01
N MET A 716 34.16 -2.78 33.73
CA MET A 716 35.38 -2.44 33.00
C MET A 716 35.34 -1.02 32.41
N SER A 717 34.64 -0.09 33.06
CA SER A 717 34.55 1.32 32.61
C SER A 717 35.91 2.01 32.46
N ASN A 718 36.94 1.53 33.17
CA ASN A 718 38.32 2.00 33.02
C ASN A 718 38.94 1.68 31.64
N LEU A 719 38.30 0.84 30.83
CA LEU A 719 38.68 0.53 29.46
C LEU A 719 37.95 1.38 28.41
N LEU A 720 37.09 2.32 28.82
CA LEU A 720 36.37 3.17 27.88
C LEU A 720 37.35 3.96 26.99
N PRO A 721 37.34 3.80 25.66
CA PRO A 721 38.24 4.54 24.78
C PRO A 721 38.02 6.06 24.88
N ALA A 722 39.08 6.85 24.79
CA ALA A 722 38.94 8.30 24.65
C ALA A 722 38.42 8.68 23.25
N GLY A 723 37.53 9.68 23.19
CA GLY A 723 37.05 10.28 21.95
C GLY A 723 35.56 10.62 21.97
N LYS A 724 34.98 10.79 20.78
CA LYS A 724 33.57 11.14 20.59
C LYS A 724 32.67 9.93 20.88
N GLU A 725 31.54 10.17 21.53
CA GLU A 725 30.47 9.18 21.66
C GLU A 725 29.61 9.15 20.39
N HIS A 726 29.34 7.95 19.88
CA HIS A 726 28.50 7.68 18.72
C HIS A 726 27.20 6.98 19.15
N THR A 727 26.05 7.56 18.80
CA THR A 727 24.72 7.06 19.22
C THR A 727 24.12 6.04 18.27
N ASP A 728 24.62 5.95 17.03
CA ASP A 728 24.24 4.93 16.05
C ASP A 728 25.43 4.02 15.78
N ALA A 729 25.24 2.71 15.99
CA ALA A 729 26.26 1.69 15.79
C ALA A 729 26.23 1.03 14.39
N LEU A 730 25.37 1.53 13.49
CA LEU A 730 25.23 1.05 12.10
C LEU A 730 25.88 2.00 11.11
#